data_AF-A0AAD4QB87-F1
#
_entry.id   AF-A0AAD4QB87-F1
#
_cell.length_a   1.000
_cell.length_b   1.000
_cell.length_c   1.000
_cell.angle_alpha   90.00
_cell.angle_beta   90.00
_cell.angle_gamma   90.00
#
_symmetry.space_group_name_H-M   'P 1'
#
loop_
_entity.id
_entity.type
_entity.pdbx_description
1 polymer ?
#
loop_
_entity_poly.entity_id
_entity_poly.type
_entity_poly.pdbx_seq_one_letter_code
_entity_poly.pdbx_strand_id
1 'polypeptide(L)'
;MTHLLILLFSLVQYGRAQQTLFPAAIPLAVRSPYLSSWNFTTDGENRWSRTSSHQSDPTSNDYLGIPVHVRVDNITYSFLGGSPKVNGRVNLTNTVITPTQTKLTAQAGPMQFDLTFLNPIEPGDWVKQSIPFSYLSLTAESLDGATHAVQVYSDVSGEWLSGDRDHEIRWNTTGLDGDSIICHTAKLQNPAVFNEIKTQAEWGTLFYAMKAGENLTWTAGPDDYSRESFQVNGTLNNQTDQPFRSINSNYPIFGIARDLGTIQATQDPIVWTIGFTMDPAIQYTDPSTDTPRQRSLFYKTQYPKDESLIPGFLDDFPQALLRAQQLDLKILDASATISGALGDLVSLATAQVYGSIQLTVGLDASGNFNQSDVMAFMKNIGGSYPNRVNAVETLYSAFPIFMYIDPKLGGLLLEPLFRLQASPNYKYAAADLGLGYPNVTISNSGHSQGVEQSGNMLIMTYAYARASGDGSPISRYYSLLTSWADYLSNSTLLNHDQTSADGLATKNQTNLAIKGIIAIEAMSKMSSVVKQTTDAEKYSKTAASLYGQWKGLALDSGQHLLAAYGLVNSWSLGYNLYADVWLSTGVVESSVYDGQSSFINNYTLTSTSSNFGLPVDSYTADISDAASSWTLFVAAMTPDKDLSTNLISRVHSRASYNASMAVFPVFYDSTSGSATRGEASPAQGAMYAPLALKFVYIKRPFSMSDLLFLRVLPLQITADPVTTASGTSPKSKSHTGPIAGGAVGGIAALLAIGVIAFIARRRRRRSRRRKSIGSLFESDFMQPDLPMTLTPFNPTLTGVAEPGTGSQTNWQRQPVEPEIVPLVHAPTPSDSPVSSPRMVPVPVGLSSKELARLREDNSRSQSTDALTSGPSSTAPIERGVATSPLEARRLQSEVEALRREMQQLRVERFEAPPGYASENGDV
;
A
#
# COMPACT_ATOMS: atom_id res chain seq x y z
N MET A 1 -2.04 -18.73 -29.92
CA MET A 1 -2.38 -17.31 -29.64
C MET A 1 -1.94 -16.87 -28.25
N THR A 2 -2.01 -17.73 -27.22
CA THR A 2 -1.60 -17.46 -25.83
C THR A 2 -0.12 -17.04 -25.69
N HIS A 3 0.81 -17.69 -26.41
CA HIS A 3 2.23 -17.29 -26.40
C HIS A 3 2.52 -15.97 -27.14
N LEU A 4 1.67 -15.61 -28.12
CA LEU A 4 1.80 -14.32 -28.83
C LEU A 4 1.31 -13.16 -27.97
N LEU A 5 0.31 -13.40 -27.12
CA LEU A 5 -0.16 -12.45 -26.09
C LEU A 5 0.90 -12.23 -25.01
N ILE A 6 1.56 -13.28 -24.50
CA ILE A 6 2.64 -13.16 -23.51
C ILE A 6 3.85 -12.37 -24.05
N LEU A 7 4.21 -12.57 -25.33
CA LEU A 7 5.25 -11.80 -26.03
C LEU A 7 4.85 -10.34 -26.31
N LEU A 8 3.58 -10.06 -26.59
CA LEU A 8 3.06 -8.70 -26.74
C LEU A 8 3.00 -7.97 -25.38
N PHE A 9 2.72 -8.66 -24.27
CA PHE A 9 2.74 -8.06 -22.92
C PHE A 9 4.15 -7.78 -22.40
N SER A 10 5.15 -8.60 -22.74
CA SER A 10 6.56 -8.32 -22.44
C SER A 10 7.11 -7.13 -23.26
N LEU A 11 6.59 -6.88 -24.47
CA LEU A 11 6.93 -5.70 -25.27
C LEU A 11 6.23 -4.40 -24.83
N VAL A 12 5.08 -4.46 -24.14
CA VAL A 12 4.38 -3.27 -23.61
C VAL A 12 5.09 -2.71 -22.35
N GLN A 13 5.96 -3.48 -21.71
CA GLN A 13 6.79 -2.99 -20.59
C GLN A 13 7.94 -2.06 -21.03
N TYR A 14 8.34 -2.07 -22.31
CA TYR A 14 9.50 -1.29 -22.80
C TYR A 14 9.20 0.17 -23.20
N GLY A 15 7.97 0.64 -22.97
CA GLY A 15 7.56 2.01 -23.29
C GLY A 15 7.32 2.92 -22.08
N ARG A 16 7.43 2.41 -20.85
CA ARG A 16 7.21 3.22 -19.64
C ARG A 16 8.54 3.78 -19.14
N ALA A 17 8.51 5.01 -18.62
CA ALA A 17 9.65 5.61 -17.97
C ALA A 17 10.17 4.68 -16.86
N GLN A 18 11.50 4.59 -16.72
CA GLN A 18 12.13 3.79 -15.68
C GLN A 18 11.60 4.22 -14.30
N GLN A 19 11.26 3.23 -13.47
CA GLN A 19 10.79 3.50 -12.11
C GLN A 19 11.87 4.26 -11.33
N THR A 20 11.48 5.31 -10.61
CA THR A 20 12.41 6.14 -9.81
C THR A 20 12.35 5.84 -8.32
N LEU A 21 11.53 4.86 -7.93
CA LEU A 21 11.31 4.44 -6.55
C LEU A 21 12.45 3.55 -6.05
N PHE A 22 13.08 3.96 -4.95
CA PHE A 22 14.08 3.17 -4.23
C PHE A 22 13.74 3.14 -2.74
N PRO A 23 12.75 2.33 -2.32
CA PRO A 23 12.22 2.41 -0.97
C PRO A 23 13.14 1.71 0.01
N ALA A 24 13.15 2.17 1.27
CA ALA A 24 13.95 1.55 2.34
C ALA A 24 13.60 0.07 2.60
N ALA A 25 12.37 -0.34 2.24
CA ALA A 25 11.92 -1.72 2.31
C ALA A 25 11.05 -2.09 1.10
N ILE A 26 11.32 -3.24 0.52
CA ILE A 26 10.64 -3.79 -0.66
C ILE A 26 9.71 -4.93 -0.21
N PRO A 27 8.43 -4.95 -0.60
CA PRO A 27 7.53 -6.06 -0.27
C PRO A 27 7.95 -7.34 -1.01
N LEU A 28 8.05 -8.45 -0.29
CA LEU A 28 8.27 -9.77 -0.86
C LEU A 28 6.96 -10.57 -0.84
N ALA A 29 6.76 -11.44 0.16
CA ALA A 29 5.50 -12.14 0.40
C ALA A 29 4.65 -11.37 1.42
N VAL A 30 3.71 -10.56 0.92
CA VAL A 30 2.83 -9.69 1.73
C VAL A 30 1.37 -9.92 1.33
N ARG A 31 0.66 -10.75 2.11
CA ARG A 31 -0.71 -11.22 1.78
C ARG A 31 -1.67 -11.22 2.95
N SER A 32 -1.18 -11.25 4.18
CA SER A 32 -1.99 -11.15 5.39
C SER A 32 -1.14 -10.63 6.55
N PRO A 33 -1.74 -10.26 7.70
CA PRO A 33 -0.99 -9.72 8.83
C PRO A 33 0.15 -10.61 9.34
N TYR A 34 0.07 -11.92 9.07
CA TYR A 34 1.06 -12.91 9.50
C TYR A 34 1.80 -13.60 8.32
N LEU A 35 1.50 -13.22 7.07
CA LEU A 35 2.33 -13.50 5.90
C LEU A 35 2.77 -12.16 5.32
N SER A 36 3.79 -11.55 5.94
CA SER A 36 4.28 -10.19 5.69
C SER A 36 5.80 -10.14 5.79
N SER A 37 6.47 -10.26 4.65
CA SER A 37 7.95 -10.22 4.56
C SER A 37 8.42 -9.08 3.67
N TRP A 38 9.45 -8.39 4.15
CA TRP A 38 10.02 -7.19 3.56
C TRP A 38 11.53 -7.31 3.45
N ASN A 39 12.09 -6.92 2.31
CA ASN A 39 13.52 -6.82 2.11
C ASN A 39 13.99 -5.37 2.33
N PHE A 40 14.82 -5.14 3.35
CA PHE A 40 15.35 -3.82 3.65
C PHE A 40 16.58 -3.52 2.79
N THR A 41 16.63 -2.34 2.19
CA THR A 41 17.70 -1.94 1.25
C THR A 41 18.64 -0.88 1.83
N THR A 42 18.46 -0.51 3.10
CA THR A 42 19.33 0.42 3.80
C THR A 42 20.75 -0.14 3.87
N ASP A 43 21.76 0.67 3.56
CA ASP A 43 23.20 0.34 3.61
C ASP A 43 23.74 -0.57 2.48
N GLY A 44 22.94 -0.90 1.46
CA GLY A 44 23.42 -1.62 0.27
C GLY A 44 23.79 -3.09 0.50
N GLU A 45 23.51 -3.64 1.67
CA GLU A 45 23.71 -5.06 1.97
C GLU A 45 22.47 -5.88 1.58
N ASN A 46 22.69 -7.05 0.95
CA ASN A 46 21.64 -8.07 0.78
C ASN A 46 21.36 -8.70 2.16
N ARG A 47 20.48 -8.07 2.94
CA ARG A 47 20.06 -8.54 4.26
C ARG A 47 19.01 -9.62 4.11
N TRP A 48 18.87 -10.43 5.15
CA TRP A 48 17.72 -11.32 5.31
C TRP A 48 16.44 -10.48 5.35
N SER A 49 15.38 -10.98 4.70
CA SER A 49 14.06 -10.38 4.84
C SER A 49 13.58 -10.43 6.29
N ARG A 50 12.75 -9.46 6.66
CA ARG A 50 12.24 -9.28 8.02
C ARG A 50 10.72 -9.16 8.02
N THR A 51 10.12 -9.42 9.18
CA THR A 51 8.72 -9.06 9.44
C THR A 51 8.53 -7.54 9.39
N SER A 52 7.29 -7.08 9.23
CA SER A 52 6.92 -5.68 9.38
C SER A 52 7.01 -5.15 10.82
N SER A 53 7.48 -5.91 11.82
CA SER A 53 7.69 -5.40 13.19
C SER A 53 9.14 -5.00 13.48
N HIS A 54 9.31 -4.04 14.41
CA HIS A 54 10.60 -3.60 14.97
C HIS A 54 11.66 -3.16 13.94
N GLN A 55 11.20 -2.42 12.94
CA GLN A 55 11.96 -2.04 11.75
C GLN A 55 13.06 -1.01 12.02
N SER A 56 12.93 -0.23 13.11
CA SER A 56 13.89 0.79 13.54
C SER A 56 15.02 0.26 14.43
N ASP A 57 14.94 -1.01 14.87
CA ASP A 57 16.01 -1.66 15.63
C ASP A 57 16.81 -2.60 14.71
N PRO A 58 17.99 -2.17 14.23
CA PRO A 58 18.84 -3.02 13.39
C PRO A 58 19.31 -4.30 14.12
N THR A 59 19.27 -4.31 15.45
CA THR A 59 19.70 -5.44 16.31
C THR A 59 18.60 -6.48 16.54
N SER A 60 17.36 -6.20 16.11
CA SER A 60 16.23 -7.13 16.24
C SER A 60 16.45 -8.42 15.44
N ASN A 61 16.15 -9.58 16.05
CA ASN A 61 16.28 -10.92 15.45
C ASN A 61 14.99 -11.35 14.72
N ASP A 62 14.49 -10.44 13.91
CA ASP A 62 13.14 -10.46 13.34
C ASP A 62 13.14 -10.97 11.89
N TYR A 63 14.10 -11.84 11.59
CA TYR A 63 14.30 -12.40 10.27
C TYR A 63 13.18 -13.37 9.89
N LEU A 64 12.89 -13.39 8.59
CA LEU A 64 11.98 -14.30 7.92
C LEU A 64 12.73 -14.85 6.70
N GLY A 65 13.36 -16.01 6.83
CA GLY A 65 14.17 -16.58 5.76
C GLY A 65 13.35 -16.91 4.52
N ILE A 66 13.70 -16.32 3.37
CA ILE A 66 13.33 -16.77 2.01
C ILE A 66 14.54 -16.57 1.07
N PRO A 67 15.68 -17.24 1.30
CA PRO A 67 16.82 -17.07 0.42
C PRO A 67 16.54 -17.68 -0.95
N VAL A 68 17.19 -17.12 -1.97
CA VAL A 68 17.17 -17.65 -3.34
C VAL A 68 18.61 -17.74 -3.81
N HIS A 69 19.02 -18.93 -4.24
CA HIS A 69 20.33 -19.16 -4.85
C HIS A 69 20.16 -19.67 -6.27
N VAL A 70 21.07 -19.26 -7.15
CA VAL A 70 21.16 -19.74 -8.53
C VAL A 70 22.57 -20.28 -8.77
N ARG A 71 22.71 -21.36 -9.52
CA ARG A 71 23.98 -21.97 -9.85
C ARG A 71 24.12 -22.05 -11.36
N VAL A 72 25.18 -21.44 -11.89
CA VAL A 72 25.46 -21.34 -13.33
C VAL A 72 26.85 -21.89 -13.58
N ASP A 73 26.96 -22.90 -14.44
CA ASP A 73 28.23 -23.55 -14.81
C ASP A 73 29.08 -23.92 -13.58
N ASN A 74 28.41 -24.55 -12.60
CA ASN A 74 28.97 -24.96 -11.30
C ASN A 74 29.38 -23.83 -10.34
N ILE A 75 29.05 -22.57 -10.64
CA ILE A 75 29.26 -21.43 -9.74
C ILE A 75 27.94 -21.02 -9.10
N THR A 76 27.87 -21.06 -7.78
CA THR A 76 26.68 -20.68 -7.01
C THR A 76 26.72 -19.19 -6.65
N TYR A 77 25.61 -18.50 -6.90
CA TYR A 77 25.37 -17.10 -6.60
C TYR A 77 24.20 -16.96 -5.63
N SER A 78 24.35 -16.13 -4.61
CA SER A 78 23.22 -15.70 -3.78
C SER A 78 22.46 -14.58 -4.50
N PHE A 79 21.19 -14.84 -4.80
CA PHE A 79 20.27 -13.88 -5.40
C PHE A 79 19.60 -13.03 -4.32
N LEU A 80 18.95 -13.68 -3.35
CA LEU A 80 18.22 -13.04 -2.26
C LEU A 80 18.61 -13.69 -0.92
N GLY A 81 18.73 -12.89 0.13
CA GLY A 81 19.08 -13.34 1.47
C GLY A 81 20.58 -13.47 1.70
N GLY A 82 20.97 -13.49 2.97
CA GLY A 82 22.37 -13.67 3.35
C GLY A 82 22.80 -15.13 3.19
N SER A 83 24.02 -15.38 2.73
CA SER A 83 24.66 -16.68 2.97
C SER A 83 26.16 -16.45 3.18
N PRO A 84 26.71 -16.72 4.37
CA PRO A 84 28.12 -16.47 4.66
C PRO A 84 29.09 -17.26 3.79
N LYS A 85 28.62 -18.35 3.17
CA LYS A 85 29.45 -19.34 2.48
C LYS A 85 29.37 -19.29 0.95
N VAL A 86 28.46 -18.52 0.35
CA VAL A 86 28.29 -18.51 -1.11
C VAL A 86 29.37 -17.66 -1.78
N ASN A 87 30.08 -18.25 -2.76
CA ASN A 87 31.26 -17.67 -3.40
C ASN A 87 30.97 -16.46 -4.33
N GLY A 88 29.72 -16.28 -4.78
CA GLY A 88 29.30 -15.17 -5.63
C GLY A 88 28.01 -14.50 -5.17
N ARG A 89 27.88 -13.19 -5.35
CA ARG A 89 26.61 -12.47 -5.27
C ARG A 89 26.15 -12.13 -6.68
N VAL A 90 24.83 -12.17 -6.90
CA VAL A 90 24.29 -11.64 -8.15
C VAL A 90 24.54 -10.14 -8.26
N ASN A 91 24.68 -9.63 -9.47
CA ASN A 91 24.67 -8.20 -9.73
C ASN A 91 23.22 -7.76 -9.99
N LEU A 92 22.55 -7.17 -8.99
CA LEU A 92 21.18 -6.65 -9.13
C LEU A 92 21.18 -5.43 -10.06
N THR A 93 20.51 -5.55 -11.19
CA THR A 93 20.49 -4.53 -12.26
C THR A 93 19.20 -3.73 -12.31
N ASN A 94 18.10 -4.29 -11.80
CA ASN A 94 16.80 -3.62 -11.80
C ASN A 94 15.90 -4.13 -10.67
N THR A 95 15.10 -3.23 -10.12
CA THR A 95 14.01 -3.52 -9.17
C THR A 95 12.77 -2.80 -9.66
N VAL A 96 11.69 -3.53 -9.86
CA VAL A 96 10.39 -2.96 -10.25
C VAL A 96 9.33 -3.39 -9.25
N ILE A 97 8.66 -2.41 -8.65
CA ILE A 97 7.55 -2.62 -7.72
C ILE A 97 6.28 -2.13 -8.40
N THR A 98 5.28 -3.01 -8.45
CA THR A 98 3.93 -2.75 -8.95
C THR A 98 2.91 -3.06 -7.84
N PRO A 99 1.63 -2.69 -7.98
CA PRO A 99 0.63 -2.95 -6.96
C PRO A 99 0.54 -4.41 -6.50
N THR A 100 0.78 -5.38 -7.39
CA THR A 100 0.68 -6.82 -7.08
C THR A 100 1.99 -7.60 -7.16
N GLN A 101 3.06 -7.02 -7.71
CA GLN A 101 4.33 -7.73 -7.94
C GLN A 101 5.56 -6.91 -7.54
N THR A 102 6.56 -7.61 -7.02
CA THR A 102 7.95 -7.15 -6.93
C THR A 102 8.81 -7.97 -7.87
N LYS A 103 9.54 -7.33 -8.78
CA LYS A 103 10.43 -7.96 -9.75
C LYS A 103 11.86 -7.49 -9.53
N LEU A 104 12.78 -8.43 -9.41
CA LEU A 104 14.21 -8.20 -9.25
C LEU A 104 14.92 -8.84 -10.45
N THR A 105 15.70 -8.07 -11.18
CA THR A 105 16.51 -8.57 -12.32
C THR A 105 17.97 -8.53 -11.93
N ALA A 106 18.65 -9.66 -11.98
CA ALA A 106 20.05 -9.75 -11.62
C ALA A 106 20.85 -10.64 -12.57
N GLN A 107 22.14 -10.35 -12.71
CA GLN A 107 23.07 -11.15 -13.48
C GLN A 107 23.85 -12.10 -12.56
N ALA A 108 23.96 -13.37 -12.99
CA ALA A 108 24.82 -14.39 -12.40
C ALA A 108 25.67 -15.03 -13.51
N GLY A 109 26.94 -14.62 -13.60
CA GLY A 109 27.83 -15.03 -14.69
C GLY A 109 27.26 -14.65 -16.07
N PRO A 110 27.18 -15.59 -17.02
CA PRO A 110 26.65 -15.35 -18.37
C PRO A 110 25.11 -15.36 -18.46
N MET A 111 24.40 -15.56 -17.34
CA MET A 111 22.94 -15.63 -17.31
C MET A 111 22.33 -14.41 -16.60
N GLN A 112 21.22 -13.91 -17.13
CA GLN A 112 20.30 -13.00 -16.43
C GLN A 112 19.17 -13.81 -15.80
N PHE A 113 18.75 -13.41 -14.61
CA PHE A 113 17.65 -14.00 -13.87
C PHE A 113 16.65 -12.92 -13.47
N ASP A 114 15.36 -13.21 -13.68
CA ASP A 114 14.26 -12.38 -13.20
C ASP A 114 13.51 -13.13 -12.10
N LEU A 115 13.59 -12.62 -10.87
CA LEU A 115 12.86 -13.10 -9.70
C LEU A 115 11.62 -12.25 -9.49
N THR A 116 10.44 -12.87 -9.44
CA THR A 116 9.16 -12.18 -9.23
C THR A 116 8.44 -12.74 -8.01
N PHE A 117 8.20 -11.88 -7.02
CA PHE A 117 7.20 -12.11 -5.99
C PHE A 117 5.85 -11.59 -6.50
N LEU A 118 4.86 -12.48 -6.58
CA LEU A 118 3.49 -12.14 -6.94
C LEU A 118 2.61 -12.30 -5.71
N ASN A 119 2.01 -11.20 -5.25
CA ASN A 119 1.03 -11.15 -4.18
C ASN A 119 -0.35 -10.93 -4.79
N PRO A 120 -1.16 -11.99 -5.02
CA PRO A 120 -2.42 -11.85 -5.72
C PRO A 120 -3.40 -10.92 -5.00
N ILE A 121 -3.99 -10.00 -5.76
CA ILE A 121 -5.16 -9.22 -5.36
C ILE A 121 -6.25 -9.54 -6.37
N GLU A 122 -7.40 -9.98 -5.87
CA GLU A 122 -8.42 -10.70 -6.64
C GLU A 122 -9.78 -10.02 -6.48
N PRO A 123 -9.97 -8.81 -7.07
CA PRO A 123 -11.20 -8.05 -6.93
C PRO A 123 -12.41 -8.85 -7.38
N GLY A 124 -13.43 -8.94 -6.52
CA GLY A 124 -14.68 -9.65 -6.82
C GLY A 124 -14.65 -11.17 -6.63
N ASP A 125 -13.49 -11.80 -6.36
CA ASP A 125 -13.39 -13.21 -6.00
C ASP A 125 -12.91 -13.34 -4.55
N TRP A 126 -13.87 -13.41 -3.62
CA TRP A 126 -13.57 -13.46 -2.19
C TRP A 126 -12.83 -14.72 -1.76
N VAL A 127 -13.03 -15.85 -2.45
CA VAL A 127 -12.30 -17.08 -2.14
C VAL A 127 -10.83 -16.85 -2.44
N LYS A 128 -10.48 -16.43 -3.65
CA LYS A 128 -9.08 -16.17 -4.01
C LYS A 128 -8.46 -15.03 -3.20
N GLN A 129 -9.21 -13.96 -2.97
CA GLN A 129 -8.72 -12.81 -2.19
C GLN A 129 -8.36 -13.20 -0.75
N SER A 130 -9.07 -14.16 -0.16
CA SER A 130 -8.87 -14.62 1.22
C SER A 130 -7.76 -15.67 1.39
N ILE A 131 -7.16 -16.17 0.31
CA ILE A 131 -6.05 -17.14 0.37
C ILE A 131 -4.76 -16.41 0.83
N PRO A 132 -4.16 -16.76 1.98
CA PRO A 132 -2.94 -16.12 2.48
C PRO A 132 -1.69 -16.79 1.88
N PHE A 133 -1.61 -16.85 0.55
CA PHE A 133 -0.48 -17.42 -0.21
C PHE A 133 0.07 -16.41 -1.21
N SER A 134 1.38 -16.48 -1.44
CA SER A 134 2.14 -15.69 -2.41
C SER A 134 2.97 -16.61 -3.29
N TYR A 135 3.23 -16.20 -4.52
CA TYR A 135 4.10 -16.94 -5.44
C TYR A 135 5.50 -16.30 -5.48
N LEU A 136 6.51 -17.16 -5.50
CA LEU A 136 7.87 -16.81 -5.88
C LEU A 136 8.18 -17.49 -7.20
N SER A 137 8.49 -16.71 -8.23
CA SER A 137 8.79 -17.24 -9.56
C SER A 137 10.12 -16.74 -10.11
N LEU A 138 10.78 -17.56 -10.91
CA LEU A 138 12.08 -17.26 -11.50
C LEU A 138 12.10 -17.64 -12.98
N THR A 139 12.66 -16.76 -13.81
CA THR A 139 13.01 -17.04 -15.21
C THR A 139 14.49 -16.74 -15.44
N ALA A 140 15.09 -17.36 -16.46
CA ALA A 140 16.50 -17.18 -16.80
C ALA A 140 16.70 -17.07 -18.31
N GLU A 141 17.66 -16.25 -18.73
CA GLU A 141 18.06 -16.06 -20.14
C GLU A 141 19.57 -15.83 -20.25
N SER A 142 20.21 -16.42 -21.26
CA SER A 142 21.61 -16.24 -21.59
C SER A 142 21.89 -14.84 -22.16
N LEU A 143 22.92 -14.19 -21.64
CA LEU A 143 23.38 -12.87 -22.10
C LEU A 143 24.38 -12.96 -23.25
N ASP A 144 25.04 -14.11 -23.43
CA ASP A 144 26.06 -14.34 -24.48
C ASP A 144 25.53 -15.16 -25.67
N GLY A 145 24.30 -15.69 -25.57
CA GLY A 145 23.65 -16.51 -26.57
C GLY A 145 24.07 -17.98 -26.57
N ALA A 146 24.91 -18.41 -25.62
CA ALA A 146 25.26 -19.81 -25.41
C ALA A 146 24.27 -20.52 -24.47
N THR A 147 24.42 -21.83 -24.32
CA THR A 147 23.66 -22.63 -23.36
C THR A 147 24.50 -22.88 -22.10
N HIS A 148 23.90 -22.77 -20.93
CA HIS A 148 24.58 -22.91 -19.64
C HIS A 148 23.87 -23.94 -18.76
N ALA A 149 24.64 -24.63 -17.91
CA ALA A 149 24.07 -25.52 -16.90
C ALA A 149 23.50 -24.68 -15.75
N VAL A 150 22.21 -24.82 -15.45
CA VAL A 150 21.52 -23.98 -14.47
C VAL A 150 20.78 -24.81 -13.43
N GLN A 151 21.05 -24.55 -12.15
CA GLN A 151 20.25 -25.01 -11.02
C GLN A 151 19.72 -23.83 -10.20
N VAL A 152 18.54 -24.00 -9.60
CA VAL A 152 17.88 -22.97 -8.79
C VAL A 152 17.42 -23.55 -7.46
N TYR A 153 17.45 -22.73 -6.41
CA TYR A 153 17.12 -23.11 -5.04
C TYR A 153 16.44 -21.98 -4.30
N SER A 154 15.44 -22.33 -3.48
CA SER A 154 14.94 -21.44 -2.44
C SER A 154 14.44 -22.25 -1.24
N ASP A 155 14.61 -21.70 -0.05
CA ASP A 155 14.11 -22.26 1.21
C ASP A 155 13.21 -21.27 1.96
N VAL A 156 12.50 -21.77 2.97
CA VAL A 156 11.90 -20.94 4.03
C VAL A 156 12.33 -21.45 5.40
N SER A 157 12.53 -20.57 6.37
CA SER A 157 13.00 -20.94 7.72
C SER A 157 11.87 -21.18 8.72
N GLY A 158 12.18 -21.85 9.83
CA GLY A 158 11.26 -21.98 10.97
C GLY A 158 10.87 -20.64 11.62
N GLU A 159 11.60 -19.57 11.33
CA GLU A 159 11.37 -18.22 11.88
C GLU A 159 10.04 -17.61 11.46
N TRP A 160 9.34 -18.18 10.46
CA TRP A 160 7.99 -17.77 10.10
C TRP A 160 6.91 -18.15 11.13
N LEU A 161 7.23 -19.04 12.09
CA LEU A 161 6.24 -19.70 12.94
C LEU A 161 5.96 -19.00 14.28
N SER A 162 6.84 -18.11 14.73
CA SER A 162 6.71 -17.45 16.04
C SER A 162 7.74 -16.34 16.22
N GLY A 163 7.37 -15.25 16.90
CA GLY A 163 8.33 -14.21 17.29
C GLY A 163 9.29 -14.62 18.41
N ASP A 164 9.03 -15.76 19.06
CA ASP A 164 9.93 -16.42 20.01
C ASP A 164 10.71 -17.52 19.29
N ARG A 165 12.04 -17.36 19.23
CA ARG A 165 12.93 -18.29 18.52
C ARG A 165 13.29 -19.53 19.34
N ASP A 166 12.93 -19.56 20.63
CA ASP A 166 13.12 -20.73 21.50
C ASP A 166 11.99 -21.77 21.35
N HIS A 167 10.89 -21.41 20.68
CA HIS A 167 9.78 -22.33 20.46
C HIS A 167 10.15 -23.53 19.59
N GLU A 168 9.78 -24.72 20.06
CA GLU A 168 9.88 -25.98 19.31
C GLU A 168 8.88 -26.05 18.17
N ILE A 169 9.34 -26.54 17.02
CA ILE A 169 8.52 -26.69 15.82
C ILE A 169 8.52 -28.13 15.33
N ARG A 170 7.42 -28.51 14.67
CA ARG A 170 7.29 -29.78 13.95
C ARG A 170 7.13 -29.50 12.47
N TRP A 171 7.64 -30.40 11.66
CA TRP A 171 7.52 -30.30 10.21
C TRP A 171 7.28 -31.64 9.55
N ASN A 172 6.78 -31.57 8.32
CA ASN A 172 6.55 -32.72 7.47
C ASN A 172 6.81 -32.37 6.01
N THR A 173 7.13 -33.37 5.20
CA THR A 173 7.21 -33.25 3.74
C THR A 173 6.29 -34.28 3.13
N THR A 174 5.40 -33.85 2.24
CA THR A 174 4.40 -34.71 1.60
C THR A 174 4.40 -34.49 0.10
N GLY A 175 4.22 -35.57 -0.65
CA GLY A 175 3.78 -35.51 -2.03
C GLY A 175 2.27 -35.30 -2.09
N LEU A 176 1.82 -34.29 -2.83
CA LEU A 176 0.41 -34.00 -3.09
C LEU A 176 0.06 -34.31 -4.54
N ASP A 177 -1.23 -34.54 -4.81
CA ASP A 177 -1.76 -34.85 -6.15
C ASP A 177 -1.00 -35.95 -6.88
N GLY A 178 -0.89 -37.13 -6.23
CA GLY A 178 -0.15 -38.28 -6.76
C GLY A 178 1.35 -38.05 -6.87
N ASP A 179 1.95 -37.37 -5.88
CA ASP A 179 3.37 -36.96 -5.82
C ASP A 179 3.80 -35.96 -6.91
N SER A 180 2.85 -35.35 -7.63
CA SER A 180 3.11 -34.31 -8.63
C SER A 180 3.43 -32.94 -8.02
N ILE A 181 3.37 -32.79 -6.69
CA ILE A 181 3.73 -31.59 -5.94
C ILE A 181 4.50 -32.01 -4.69
N ILE A 182 5.64 -31.38 -4.41
CA ILE A 182 6.31 -31.48 -3.12
C ILE A 182 5.85 -30.33 -2.24
N CYS A 183 5.36 -30.65 -1.04
CA CYS A 183 4.89 -29.69 -0.07
C CYS A 183 5.55 -29.93 1.29
N HIS A 184 6.27 -28.93 1.78
CA HIS A 184 6.69 -28.84 3.18
C HIS A 184 5.60 -28.17 4.00
N THR A 185 5.35 -28.70 5.19
CA THR A 185 4.52 -28.07 6.21
C THR A 185 5.29 -27.95 7.51
N ALA A 186 5.10 -26.84 8.23
CA ALA A 186 5.68 -26.64 9.54
C ALA A 186 4.74 -25.87 10.46
N LYS A 187 4.80 -26.15 11.77
CA LYS A 187 3.99 -25.50 12.80
C LYS A 187 4.65 -25.59 14.16
N LEU A 188 4.24 -24.73 15.09
CA LEU A 188 4.65 -24.85 16.50
C LEU A 188 4.22 -26.20 17.08
N GLN A 189 5.08 -26.80 17.90
CA GLN A 189 4.73 -28.00 18.65
C GLN A 189 3.64 -27.72 19.69
N ASN A 190 3.73 -26.56 20.35
CA ASN A 190 2.78 -26.10 21.38
C ASN A 190 2.20 -24.73 20.96
N PRO A 191 1.17 -24.69 20.08
CA PRO A 191 0.61 -23.43 19.60
C PRO A 191 -0.24 -22.72 20.68
N ALA A 192 -0.18 -21.40 20.70
CA ALA A 192 -1.04 -20.51 21.46
C ALA A 192 -2.02 -19.78 20.51
N VAL A 193 -3.22 -20.33 20.38
CA VAL A 193 -4.25 -19.81 19.46
C VAL A 193 -4.70 -18.41 19.86
N PHE A 194 -4.80 -17.52 18.87
CA PHE A 194 -5.11 -16.09 19.01
C PHE A 194 -4.08 -15.25 19.78
N ASN A 195 -2.84 -15.72 19.88
CA ASN A 195 -1.75 -14.99 20.51
C ASN A 195 -0.68 -14.59 19.48
N GLU A 196 0.04 -13.51 19.74
CA GLU A 196 1.19 -13.11 18.93
C GLU A 196 2.38 -12.67 19.77
N ILE A 197 3.59 -12.97 19.30
CA ILE A 197 4.85 -12.46 19.85
C ILE A 197 5.55 -11.72 18.72
N LYS A 198 6.03 -10.49 18.99
CA LYS A 198 6.67 -9.62 17.98
C LYS A 198 5.91 -9.62 16.65
N THR A 199 4.59 -9.40 16.75
CA THR A 199 3.62 -9.37 15.65
C THR A 199 3.53 -10.61 14.75
N GLN A 200 4.11 -11.75 15.16
CA GLN A 200 3.95 -13.03 14.47
C GLN A 200 2.96 -13.89 15.25
N ALA A 201 2.11 -14.63 14.53
CA ALA A 201 1.12 -15.49 15.16
C ALA A 201 1.80 -16.66 15.87
N GLU A 202 1.31 -16.98 17.07
CA GLU A 202 1.77 -18.14 17.85
C GLU A 202 0.93 -19.40 17.57
N TRP A 203 0.24 -19.44 16.44
CA TRP A 203 -0.40 -20.63 15.89
C TRP A 203 -0.55 -20.49 14.37
N GLY A 204 -0.74 -21.61 13.70
CA GLY A 204 -0.87 -21.66 12.25
C GLY A 204 0.04 -22.72 11.64
N THR A 205 -0.01 -22.83 10.32
CA THR A 205 0.82 -23.75 9.54
C THR A 205 1.46 -22.99 8.38
N LEU A 206 2.79 -23.08 8.32
CA LEU A 206 3.59 -22.66 7.17
C LEU A 206 3.52 -23.74 6.09
N PHE A 207 3.28 -23.33 4.86
CA PHE A 207 3.29 -24.16 3.66
C PHE A 207 4.34 -23.63 2.69
N TYR A 208 5.19 -24.52 2.18
CA TYR A 208 6.14 -24.20 1.13
C TYR A 208 6.16 -25.32 0.10
N ALA A 209 5.77 -25.02 -1.13
CA ALA A 209 5.51 -26.05 -2.12
C ALA A 209 5.93 -25.65 -3.54
N MET A 210 6.16 -26.66 -4.37
CA MET A 210 6.46 -26.55 -5.79
C MET A 210 5.90 -27.78 -6.52
N LYS A 211 5.43 -27.59 -7.77
CA LYS A 211 5.09 -28.71 -8.65
C LYS A 211 6.33 -29.58 -8.87
N ALA A 212 6.21 -30.87 -8.60
CA ALA A 212 7.22 -31.85 -8.93
C ALA A 212 7.51 -31.82 -10.43
N GLY A 213 8.78 -31.95 -10.78
CA GLY A 213 9.26 -32.01 -12.15
C GLY A 213 10.55 -32.81 -12.19
N GLU A 214 11.06 -33.06 -13.39
CA GLU A 214 12.34 -33.74 -13.56
C GLU A 214 13.44 -33.01 -12.78
N ASN A 215 14.29 -33.78 -12.11
CA ASN A 215 15.45 -33.31 -11.34
C ASN A 215 15.13 -32.28 -10.24
N LEU A 216 13.91 -32.32 -9.68
CA LEU A 216 13.60 -31.65 -8.43
C LEU A 216 14.22 -32.41 -7.25
N THR A 217 14.85 -31.68 -6.34
CA THR A 217 15.30 -32.21 -5.05
C THR A 217 14.82 -31.31 -3.92
N TRP A 218 14.67 -31.86 -2.71
CA TRP A 218 14.15 -31.13 -1.55
C TRP A 218 14.85 -31.54 -0.26
N THR A 219 14.69 -30.76 0.80
CA THR A 219 15.12 -31.13 2.15
C THR A 219 14.29 -30.40 3.20
N ALA A 220 14.08 -31.04 4.35
CA ALA A 220 13.66 -30.37 5.57
C ALA A 220 14.71 -30.67 6.65
N GLY A 221 15.53 -29.69 7.02
CA GLY A 221 16.71 -29.93 7.85
C GLY A 221 17.48 -28.66 8.20
N PRO A 222 18.69 -28.78 8.77
CA PRO A 222 19.51 -27.63 9.16
C PRO A 222 19.88 -26.75 7.97
N ASP A 223 19.86 -25.44 8.17
CA ASP A 223 20.17 -24.45 7.15
C ASP A 223 21.57 -24.57 6.56
N ASP A 224 22.60 -24.68 7.41
CA ASP A 224 24.00 -24.77 7.00
C ASP A 224 24.24 -25.96 6.06
N TYR A 225 23.82 -27.15 6.46
CA TYR A 225 23.99 -28.37 5.66
C TYR A 225 23.19 -28.31 4.35
N SER A 226 21.94 -27.83 4.42
CA SER A 226 21.05 -27.79 3.26
C SER A 226 21.53 -26.80 2.20
N ARG A 227 21.93 -25.60 2.62
CA ARG A 227 22.43 -24.55 1.73
C ARG A 227 23.81 -24.91 1.17
N GLU A 228 24.67 -25.53 1.97
CA GLU A 228 25.99 -26.02 1.53
C GLU A 228 25.84 -27.18 0.52
N SER A 229 24.90 -28.11 0.75
CA SER A 229 24.60 -29.19 -0.21
C SER A 229 24.24 -28.62 -1.58
N PHE A 230 23.35 -27.63 -1.65
CA PHE A 230 23.02 -26.98 -2.93
C PHE A 230 24.23 -26.23 -3.50
N GLN A 231 24.98 -25.51 -2.67
CA GLN A 231 26.15 -24.76 -3.13
C GLN A 231 27.18 -25.64 -3.83
N VAL A 232 27.48 -26.81 -3.26
CA VAL A 232 28.49 -27.74 -3.78
C VAL A 232 27.93 -28.57 -4.93
N ASN A 233 26.76 -29.18 -4.74
CA ASN A 233 26.24 -30.21 -5.63
C ASN A 233 25.21 -29.70 -6.64
N GLY A 234 24.61 -28.53 -6.41
CA GLY A 234 23.43 -28.06 -7.15
C GLY A 234 22.13 -28.79 -6.79
N THR A 235 22.16 -29.68 -5.80
CA THR A 235 21.04 -30.55 -5.41
C THR A 235 20.93 -30.70 -3.88
N LEU A 236 19.74 -31.14 -3.45
CA LEU A 236 19.43 -31.51 -2.06
C LEU A 236 19.35 -33.04 -1.92
N ASN A 237 19.19 -33.54 -0.69
CA ASN A 237 19.31 -34.97 -0.37
C ASN A 237 17.98 -35.74 -0.37
N ASN A 238 16.83 -35.08 -0.57
CA ASN A 238 15.49 -35.68 -0.52
C ASN A 238 15.17 -36.34 0.84
N GLN A 239 15.60 -35.70 1.92
CA GLN A 239 15.37 -36.21 3.28
C GLN A 239 14.66 -35.18 4.15
N THR A 240 13.91 -35.72 5.12
CA THR A 240 13.39 -34.96 6.24
C THR A 240 14.17 -35.37 7.48
N ASP A 241 14.80 -34.41 8.14
CA ASP A 241 15.45 -34.58 9.43
C ASP A 241 14.41 -34.65 10.57
N GLN A 242 14.66 -35.45 11.62
CA GLN A 242 13.63 -35.90 12.57
C GLN A 242 14.04 -35.96 14.06
N PRO A 243 14.97 -35.13 14.56
CA PRO A 243 14.65 -34.48 15.81
C PRO A 243 14.07 -33.11 15.51
N PHE A 244 12.76 -33.00 15.73
CA PHE A 244 12.09 -31.71 15.93
C PHE A 244 12.81 -30.93 17.03
N ARG A 245 12.92 -29.61 16.86
CA ARG A 245 13.75 -28.73 17.71
C ARG A 245 13.24 -27.30 17.66
N SER A 246 13.84 -26.44 18.48
CA SER A 246 13.55 -25.00 18.49
C SER A 246 13.97 -24.30 17.19
N ILE A 247 13.33 -23.17 16.89
CA ILE A 247 13.59 -22.36 15.69
C ILE A 247 15.07 -21.94 15.61
N ASN A 248 15.69 -21.59 16.74
CA ASN A 248 17.09 -21.17 16.82
C ASN A 248 18.13 -22.30 16.94
N SER A 249 17.70 -23.56 16.99
CA SER A 249 18.61 -24.71 17.13
C SER A 249 18.81 -25.38 15.78
N ASN A 250 20.05 -25.36 15.26
CA ASN A 250 20.38 -25.86 13.92
C ASN A 250 19.33 -25.44 12.88
N TYR A 251 19.04 -24.13 12.86
CA TYR A 251 17.95 -23.44 12.15
C TYR A 251 17.23 -24.32 11.13
N PRO A 252 16.04 -24.87 11.46
CA PRO A 252 15.30 -25.71 10.53
C PRO A 252 14.85 -24.90 9.33
N ILE A 253 15.14 -25.38 8.12
CA ILE A 253 14.67 -24.82 6.85
C ILE A 253 13.96 -25.88 6.01
N PHE A 254 13.14 -25.39 5.08
CA PHE A 254 12.34 -26.19 4.16
C PHE A 254 12.70 -25.78 2.73
N GLY A 255 13.63 -26.53 2.13
CA GLY A 255 14.30 -26.15 0.89
C GLY A 255 13.86 -26.99 -0.31
N ILE A 256 13.67 -26.33 -1.45
CA ILE A 256 13.38 -26.99 -2.73
C ILE A 256 14.36 -26.46 -3.78
N ALA A 257 15.03 -27.37 -4.48
CA ALA A 257 15.93 -27.11 -5.59
C ALA A 257 15.45 -27.78 -6.87
N ARG A 258 15.81 -27.21 -8.02
CA ARG A 258 15.54 -27.80 -9.33
C ARG A 258 16.74 -27.63 -10.26
N ASP A 259 17.14 -28.71 -10.92
CA ASP A 259 18.08 -28.66 -12.03
C ASP A 259 17.32 -28.42 -13.34
N LEU A 260 17.65 -27.34 -14.03
CA LEU A 260 17.04 -26.93 -15.30
C LEU A 260 17.77 -27.52 -16.51
N GLY A 261 18.89 -28.23 -16.28
CA GLY A 261 19.76 -28.74 -17.31
C GLY A 261 20.58 -27.64 -18.00
N THR A 262 20.95 -27.90 -19.25
CA THR A 262 21.69 -26.95 -20.09
C THR A 262 20.72 -26.15 -20.94
N ILE A 263 20.55 -24.86 -20.63
CA ILE A 263 19.52 -24.00 -21.23
C ILE A 263 20.12 -22.71 -21.80
N GLN A 264 19.49 -22.18 -22.85
CA GLN A 264 19.68 -20.79 -23.27
C GLN A 264 18.69 -19.86 -22.58
N ALA A 265 17.46 -20.33 -22.35
CA ALA A 265 16.43 -19.62 -21.60
C ALA A 265 15.42 -20.63 -21.00
N THR A 266 14.74 -20.23 -19.93
CA THR A 266 13.61 -21.00 -19.38
C THR A 266 12.42 -20.97 -20.35
N GLN A 267 11.76 -22.11 -20.56
CA GLN A 267 10.52 -22.17 -21.36
C GLN A 267 9.32 -21.64 -20.59
N ASP A 268 9.20 -22.05 -19.33
CA ASP A 268 8.18 -21.62 -18.37
C ASP A 268 8.84 -21.15 -17.08
N PRO A 269 8.20 -20.23 -16.32
CA PRO A 269 8.70 -19.83 -15.01
C PRO A 269 8.81 -21.00 -14.03
N ILE A 270 9.86 -20.97 -13.21
CA ILE A 270 10.03 -21.88 -12.09
C ILE A 270 9.29 -21.27 -10.89
N VAL A 271 8.33 -21.99 -10.30
CA VAL A 271 7.40 -21.42 -9.32
C VAL A 271 7.41 -22.18 -8.01
N TRP A 272 7.73 -21.47 -6.93
CA TRP A 272 7.45 -21.85 -5.56
C TRP A 272 6.22 -21.09 -5.04
N THR A 273 5.54 -21.66 -4.06
CA THR A 273 4.51 -20.95 -3.29
C THR A 273 4.86 -20.97 -1.82
N ILE A 274 4.62 -19.85 -1.14
CA ILE A 274 4.66 -19.73 0.32
C ILE A 274 3.26 -19.37 0.81
N GLY A 275 2.81 -20.04 1.86
CA GLY A 275 1.52 -19.78 2.51
C GLY A 275 1.65 -19.89 4.02
N PHE A 276 0.90 -19.06 4.75
CA PHE A 276 0.77 -19.19 6.20
C PHE A 276 -0.70 -19.09 6.58
N THR A 277 -1.28 -20.20 7.04
CA THR A 277 -2.70 -20.29 7.37
C THR A 277 -2.92 -20.42 8.86
N MET A 278 -4.03 -19.87 9.34
CA MET A 278 -4.52 -20.06 10.71
C MET A 278 -5.99 -20.43 10.63
N ASP A 279 -6.37 -21.48 11.35
CA ASP A 279 -7.76 -21.86 11.52
C ASP A 279 -7.96 -22.38 12.94
N PRO A 280 -8.81 -21.74 13.76
CA PRO A 280 -9.52 -20.49 13.48
C PRO A 280 -8.58 -19.30 13.28
N ALA A 281 -9.03 -18.29 12.53
CA ALA A 281 -8.24 -17.11 12.16
C ALA A 281 -8.46 -15.94 13.10
N ILE A 282 -9.72 -15.68 13.47
CA ILE A 282 -10.12 -14.57 14.33
C ILE A 282 -11.08 -15.09 15.41
N GLN A 283 -10.90 -14.61 16.64
CA GLN A 283 -11.93 -14.72 17.68
C GLN A 283 -12.67 -13.38 17.75
N TYR A 284 -13.98 -13.40 17.51
CA TYR A 284 -14.83 -12.22 17.54
C TYR A 284 -15.98 -12.43 18.51
N THR A 285 -16.07 -11.59 19.53
CA THR A 285 -17.26 -11.56 20.40
C THR A 285 -18.36 -10.79 19.69
N ASP A 286 -19.50 -11.44 19.41
CA ASP A 286 -20.65 -10.73 18.85
C ASP A 286 -21.43 -10.06 19.99
N PRO A 287 -21.61 -8.73 20.00
CA PRO A 287 -22.26 -8.04 21.12
C PRO A 287 -23.73 -8.38 21.27
N SER A 288 -24.40 -8.92 20.24
CA SER A 288 -25.78 -9.38 20.37
C SER A 288 -25.91 -10.66 21.19
N THR A 289 -24.83 -11.44 21.30
CA THR A 289 -24.82 -12.72 22.04
C THR A 289 -23.81 -12.77 23.18
N ASP A 290 -22.94 -11.77 23.29
CA ASP A 290 -21.83 -11.66 24.25
C ASP A 290 -20.98 -12.94 24.35
N THR A 291 -20.92 -13.69 23.25
CA THR A 291 -20.25 -14.98 23.18
C THR A 291 -19.10 -14.89 22.19
N PRO A 292 -17.85 -15.21 22.60
CA PRO A 292 -16.72 -15.33 21.68
C PRO A 292 -17.02 -16.39 20.62
N ARG A 293 -16.94 -16.00 19.35
CA ARG A 293 -17.09 -16.91 18.21
C ARG A 293 -15.81 -16.95 17.39
N GLN A 294 -15.40 -18.17 17.07
CA GLN A 294 -14.27 -18.40 16.19
C GLN A 294 -14.72 -18.26 14.74
N ARG A 295 -13.86 -17.64 13.92
CA ARG A 295 -14.11 -17.42 12.49
C ARG A 295 -12.95 -17.99 11.69
N SER A 296 -13.26 -18.67 10.60
CA SER A 296 -12.28 -19.25 9.67
C SER A 296 -12.02 -18.31 8.51
N LEU A 297 -10.88 -18.47 7.83
CA LEU A 297 -10.61 -17.74 6.58
C LEU A 297 -11.63 -18.12 5.51
N PHE A 298 -12.09 -17.15 4.72
CA PHE A 298 -13.22 -17.33 3.81
C PHE A 298 -13.00 -18.44 2.76
N TYR A 299 -11.76 -18.67 2.30
CA TYR A 299 -11.47 -19.71 1.30
C TYR A 299 -11.79 -21.13 1.78
N LYS A 300 -11.90 -21.34 3.11
CA LYS A 300 -12.29 -22.63 3.70
C LYS A 300 -13.68 -23.09 3.25
N THR A 301 -14.53 -22.17 2.79
CA THR A 301 -15.82 -22.47 2.16
C THR A 301 -15.69 -23.36 0.90
N GLN A 302 -14.55 -23.29 0.21
CA GLN A 302 -14.24 -24.14 -0.96
C GLN A 302 -13.14 -25.16 -0.66
N TYR A 303 -12.19 -24.84 0.21
CA TYR A 303 -11.07 -25.72 0.59
C TYR A 303 -11.06 -25.96 2.10
N PRO A 304 -11.89 -26.90 2.63
CA PRO A 304 -11.93 -27.17 4.06
C PRO A 304 -10.59 -27.64 4.65
N LYS A 305 -9.74 -28.27 3.84
CA LYS A 305 -8.36 -28.66 4.19
C LYS A 305 -7.36 -27.83 3.41
N ASP A 306 -6.34 -27.30 4.08
CA ASP A 306 -5.37 -26.39 3.46
C ASP A 306 -4.54 -27.09 2.40
N GLU A 307 -4.22 -28.36 2.60
CA GLU A 307 -3.47 -29.16 1.62
C GLU A 307 -4.23 -29.31 0.29
N SER A 308 -5.57 -29.25 0.31
CA SER A 308 -6.40 -29.35 -0.90
C SER A 308 -6.40 -28.08 -1.76
N LEU A 309 -5.98 -26.94 -1.19
CA LEU A 309 -5.85 -25.68 -1.90
C LEU A 309 -4.59 -25.64 -2.78
N ILE A 310 -3.51 -26.27 -2.34
CA ILE A 310 -2.17 -26.10 -2.90
C ILE A 310 -2.09 -26.47 -4.39
N PRO A 311 -2.64 -27.62 -4.86
CA PRO A 311 -2.61 -27.94 -6.28
C PRO A 311 -3.32 -26.88 -7.14
N GLY A 312 -4.53 -26.47 -6.73
CA GLY A 312 -5.30 -25.46 -7.45
C GLY A 312 -4.62 -24.09 -7.46
N PHE A 313 -3.95 -23.70 -6.37
CA PHE A 313 -3.18 -22.46 -6.31
C PHE A 313 -1.98 -22.52 -7.27
N LEU A 314 -1.17 -23.57 -7.23
CA LEU A 314 -0.03 -23.73 -8.16
C LEU A 314 -0.47 -23.83 -9.63
N ASP A 315 -1.63 -24.43 -9.92
CA ASP A 315 -2.21 -24.47 -11.27
C ASP A 315 -2.70 -23.11 -11.77
N ASP A 316 -3.21 -22.27 -10.89
CA ASP A 316 -3.74 -20.95 -11.23
C ASP A 316 -2.64 -19.91 -11.49
N PHE A 317 -1.36 -20.18 -11.18
CA PHE A 317 -0.26 -19.21 -11.33
C PHE A 317 -0.26 -18.45 -12.68
N PRO A 318 -0.36 -19.08 -13.86
CA PRO A 318 -0.37 -18.34 -15.13
C PRO A 318 -1.56 -17.37 -15.26
N GLN A 319 -2.71 -17.75 -14.71
CA GLN A 319 -3.91 -16.91 -14.73
C GLN A 319 -3.86 -15.83 -13.64
N ALA A 320 -3.33 -16.14 -12.46
CA ALA A 320 -3.09 -15.17 -11.38
C ALA A 320 -2.12 -14.08 -11.84
N LEU A 321 -1.03 -14.45 -12.50
CA LEU A 321 -0.09 -13.50 -13.09
C LEU A 321 -0.76 -12.61 -14.15
N LEU A 322 -1.62 -13.18 -15.00
CA LEU A 322 -2.35 -12.41 -16.00
C LEU A 322 -3.32 -11.40 -15.37
N ARG A 323 -4.11 -11.82 -14.37
CA ARG A 323 -5.04 -10.94 -13.64
C ARG A 323 -4.30 -9.83 -12.89
N ALA A 324 -3.18 -10.18 -12.25
CA ALA A 324 -2.29 -9.24 -11.58
C ALA A 324 -1.74 -8.19 -12.53
N GLN A 325 -1.19 -8.59 -13.69
CA GLN A 325 -0.69 -7.67 -14.70
C GLN A 325 -1.79 -6.75 -15.26
N GLN A 326 -3.01 -7.26 -15.46
CA GLN A 326 -4.13 -6.43 -15.89
C GLN A 326 -4.52 -5.39 -14.84
N LEU A 327 -4.53 -5.79 -13.55
CA LEU A 327 -4.80 -4.88 -12.45
C LEU A 327 -3.71 -3.82 -12.29
N ASP A 328 -2.44 -4.22 -12.34
CA ASP A 328 -1.28 -3.32 -12.29
C ASP A 328 -1.35 -2.30 -13.43
N LEU A 329 -1.61 -2.74 -14.67
CA LEU A 329 -1.73 -1.85 -15.82
C LEU A 329 -2.85 -0.82 -15.60
N LYS A 330 -4.03 -1.26 -15.16
CA LYS A 330 -5.16 -0.38 -14.88
C LYS A 330 -4.83 0.69 -13.83
N ILE A 331 -4.19 0.30 -12.72
CA ILE A 331 -3.83 1.22 -11.64
C ILE A 331 -2.75 2.20 -12.11
N LEU A 332 -1.69 1.69 -12.73
CA LEU A 332 -0.53 2.47 -13.15
C LEU A 332 -0.83 3.41 -14.33
N ASP A 333 -1.69 3.01 -15.27
CA ASP A 333 -2.16 3.92 -16.32
C ASP A 333 -3.01 5.05 -15.71
N ALA A 334 -3.88 4.73 -14.75
CA ALA A 334 -4.71 5.74 -14.11
C ALA A 334 -3.89 6.73 -13.28
N SER A 335 -2.86 6.27 -12.57
CA SER A 335 -1.96 7.13 -11.79
C SER A 335 -1.04 7.98 -12.66
N ALA A 336 -0.55 7.44 -13.78
CA ALA A 336 0.27 8.18 -14.73
C ALA A 336 -0.46 9.39 -15.36
N THR A 337 -1.80 9.37 -15.43
CA THR A 337 -2.59 10.56 -15.84
C THR A 337 -2.56 11.71 -14.83
N ILE A 338 -2.11 11.45 -13.60
CA ILE A 338 -1.98 12.43 -12.51
C ILE A 338 -0.50 12.77 -12.35
N SER A 339 0.34 11.79 -12.00
CA SER A 339 1.81 11.94 -11.98
C SER A 339 2.50 10.57 -11.95
N GLY A 340 3.74 10.50 -12.47
CA GLY A 340 4.55 9.27 -12.38
C GLY A 340 4.86 8.88 -10.92
N ALA A 341 5.11 9.87 -10.07
CA ALA A 341 5.33 9.70 -8.63
C ALA A 341 4.15 9.02 -7.92
N LEU A 342 2.90 9.29 -8.35
CA LEU A 342 1.73 8.62 -7.81
C LEU A 342 1.74 7.12 -8.14
N GLY A 343 2.19 6.72 -9.34
CA GLY A 343 2.30 5.32 -9.75
C GLY A 343 3.24 4.52 -8.86
N ASP A 344 4.34 5.13 -8.44
CA ASP A 344 5.28 4.53 -7.48
C ASP A 344 4.66 4.39 -6.09
N LEU A 345 3.99 5.44 -5.61
CA LEU A 345 3.35 5.44 -4.28
C LEU A 345 2.24 4.39 -4.16
N VAL A 346 1.35 4.29 -5.16
CA VAL A 346 0.28 3.28 -5.14
C VAL A 346 0.84 1.87 -5.22
N SER A 347 1.96 1.65 -5.92
CA SER A 347 2.61 0.34 -6.00
C SER A 347 3.08 -0.14 -4.62
N LEU A 348 3.70 0.74 -3.83
CA LEU A 348 4.17 0.40 -2.48
C LEU A 348 3.02 0.26 -1.48
N ALA A 349 2.07 1.20 -1.50
CA ALA A 349 0.95 1.22 -0.56
C ALA A 349 0.02 0.00 -0.69
N THR A 350 -0.14 -0.53 -1.91
CA THR A 350 -1.08 -1.64 -2.16
C THR A 350 -0.75 -2.88 -1.35
N ALA A 351 0.52 -3.29 -1.32
CA ALA A 351 0.97 -4.44 -0.54
C ALA A 351 0.74 -4.21 0.96
N GLN A 352 1.04 -3.02 1.49
CA GLN A 352 0.82 -2.69 2.91
C GLN A 352 -0.66 -2.81 3.32
N VAL A 353 -1.57 -2.29 2.48
CA VAL A 353 -3.00 -2.32 2.83
C VAL A 353 -3.56 -3.73 2.73
N TYR A 354 -3.35 -4.43 1.61
CA TYR A 354 -3.90 -5.78 1.43
C TYR A 354 -3.21 -6.81 2.32
N GLY A 355 -1.97 -6.56 2.74
CA GLY A 355 -1.27 -7.33 3.76
C GLY A 355 -1.81 -7.13 5.18
N SER A 356 -2.71 -6.18 5.41
CA SER A 356 -3.27 -5.91 6.74
C SER A 356 -4.64 -6.52 7.00
N ILE A 357 -5.28 -7.12 5.99
CA ILE A 357 -6.67 -7.59 6.07
C ILE A 357 -6.80 -9.12 6.09
N GLN A 358 -7.85 -9.62 6.74
CA GLN A 358 -8.31 -11.00 6.62
C GLN A 358 -9.83 -11.06 6.41
N LEU A 359 -10.25 -11.78 5.37
CA LEU A 359 -11.65 -12.08 5.09
C LEU A 359 -12.03 -13.39 5.79
N THR A 360 -13.11 -13.37 6.55
CA THR A 360 -13.51 -14.48 7.42
C THR A 360 -14.98 -14.86 7.26
N VAL A 361 -15.29 -16.11 7.57
CA VAL A 361 -16.65 -16.67 7.57
C VAL A 361 -16.97 -17.26 8.94
N GLY A 362 -18.20 -17.05 9.41
CA GLY A 362 -18.71 -17.68 10.63
C GLY A 362 -19.33 -19.06 10.37
N LEU A 363 -19.69 -19.76 11.45
CA LEU A 363 -20.46 -21.00 11.38
C LEU A 363 -21.94 -20.74 11.66
N ASP A 364 -22.81 -21.52 11.02
CA ASP A 364 -24.24 -21.59 11.38
C ASP A 364 -24.46 -22.48 12.63
N ALA A 365 -25.71 -22.58 13.07
CA ALA A 365 -26.08 -23.39 14.23
C ALA A 365 -25.85 -24.91 14.04
N SER A 366 -25.67 -25.36 12.80
CA SER A 366 -25.36 -26.75 12.44
C SER A 366 -23.85 -27.00 12.30
N GLY A 367 -23.01 -25.99 12.49
CA GLY A 367 -21.56 -26.08 12.37
C GLY A 367 -21.03 -26.00 10.93
N ASN A 368 -21.86 -25.58 9.95
CA ASN A 368 -21.41 -25.36 8.57
C ASN A 368 -21.03 -23.90 8.35
N PHE A 369 -20.19 -23.62 7.35
CA PHE A 369 -19.86 -22.23 7.00
C PHE A 369 -21.09 -21.44 6.55
N ASN A 370 -21.39 -20.37 7.27
CA ASN A 370 -22.46 -19.46 6.93
C ASN A 370 -21.95 -18.38 5.97
N GLN A 371 -22.14 -18.60 4.67
CA GLN A 371 -21.72 -17.66 3.62
C GLN A 371 -22.49 -16.32 3.65
N SER A 372 -23.53 -16.18 4.47
CA SER A 372 -24.18 -14.89 4.74
C SER A 372 -23.54 -14.13 5.92
N ASP A 373 -22.69 -14.79 6.71
CA ASP A 373 -21.95 -14.20 7.82
C ASP A 373 -20.46 -14.04 7.46
N VAL A 374 -20.19 -13.12 6.53
CA VAL A 374 -18.84 -12.76 6.07
C VAL A 374 -18.45 -11.41 6.65
N MET A 375 -17.24 -11.33 7.19
CA MET A 375 -16.67 -10.09 7.74
C MET A 375 -15.18 -10.02 7.41
N ALA A 376 -14.65 -8.81 7.29
CA ALA A 376 -13.23 -8.56 7.13
C ALA A 376 -12.67 -7.82 8.34
N PHE A 377 -11.48 -8.23 8.76
CA PHE A 377 -10.75 -7.62 9.87
C PHE A 377 -9.44 -7.04 9.37
N MET A 378 -9.16 -5.78 9.72
CA MET A 378 -7.94 -5.07 9.39
C MET A 378 -7.12 -4.87 10.65
N LYS A 379 -5.90 -5.42 10.68
CA LYS A 379 -4.94 -5.21 11.76
C LYS A 379 -4.25 -3.86 11.58
N ASN A 380 -4.16 -3.08 12.65
CA ASN A 380 -3.25 -1.94 12.66
C ASN A 380 -1.80 -2.42 12.86
N ILE A 381 -1.03 -2.49 11.76
CA ILE A 381 0.36 -3.01 11.75
C ILE A 381 1.39 -1.93 12.12
N GLY A 382 1.04 -0.64 12.03
CA GLY A 382 1.93 0.47 12.35
C GLY A 382 1.23 1.57 13.15
N GLY A 383 1.96 2.23 14.06
CA GLY A 383 1.46 3.37 14.84
C GLY A 383 1.62 3.19 16.36
N SER A 384 1.18 4.18 17.12
CA SER A 384 1.35 4.23 18.59
C SER A 384 0.59 3.13 19.35
N TYR A 385 -0.42 2.54 18.71
CA TYR A 385 -1.22 1.43 19.25
C TYR A 385 -1.33 0.32 18.19
N PRO A 386 -0.28 -0.52 18.03
CA PRO A 386 -0.36 -1.69 17.16
C PRO A 386 -1.45 -2.65 17.66
N ASN A 387 -1.95 -3.50 16.78
CA ASN A 387 -2.95 -4.55 17.08
C ASN A 387 -4.40 -4.09 17.33
N ARG A 388 -4.67 -2.79 17.20
CA ARG A 388 -6.05 -2.31 17.05
C ARG A 388 -6.71 -2.98 15.84
N VAL A 389 -7.96 -3.38 16.02
CA VAL A 389 -8.74 -4.10 15.01
C VAL A 389 -9.76 -3.15 14.39
N ASN A 390 -9.70 -2.97 13.08
CA ASN A 390 -10.57 -2.04 12.32
C ASN A 390 -10.59 -0.63 12.94
N ALA A 391 -9.42 -0.13 13.37
CA ALA A 391 -9.26 1.23 13.85
C ALA A 391 -9.87 2.22 12.85
N VAL A 392 -10.90 2.96 13.28
CA VAL A 392 -11.82 3.67 12.38
C VAL A 392 -11.11 4.77 11.60
N GLU A 393 -10.20 5.52 12.22
CA GLU A 393 -9.42 6.57 11.54
C GLU A 393 -8.34 6.00 10.58
N THR A 394 -7.81 4.83 10.92
CA THR A 394 -6.88 4.10 10.04
C THR A 394 -7.63 3.50 8.85
N LEU A 395 -8.81 2.93 9.08
CA LEU A 395 -9.70 2.41 8.05
C LEU A 395 -10.20 3.53 7.13
N TYR A 396 -10.53 4.70 7.68
CA TYR A 396 -10.87 5.89 6.90
C TYR A 396 -9.73 6.29 5.95
N SER A 397 -8.49 6.29 6.45
CA SER A 397 -7.30 6.57 5.64
C SER A 397 -7.08 5.51 4.57
N ALA A 398 -7.34 4.23 4.89
CA ALA A 398 -7.23 3.13 3.94
C ALA A 398 -8.37 3.12 2.89
N PHE A 399 -9.55 3.62 3.23
CA PHE A 399 -10.79 3.42 2.47
C PHE A 399 -10.74 3.75 0.97
N PRO A 400 -10.02 4.80 0.50
CA PRO A 400 -9.91 5.10 -0.93
C PRO A 400 -9.41 3.93 -1.79
N ILE A 401 -8.49 3.09 -1.29
CA ILE A 401 -7.99 1.94 -2.07
C ILE A 401 -9.07 0.89 -2.28
N PHE A 402 -9.87 0.60 -1.26
CA PHE A 402 -10.97 -0.37 -1.37
C PHE A 402 -12.03 0.16 -2.31
N MET A 403 -12.38 1.45 -2.21
CA MET A 403 -13.36 2.06 -3.12
C MET A 403 -12.85 2.13 -4.58
N TYR A 404 -11.54 2.10 -4.79
CA TYR A 404 -10.94 2.08 -6.13
C TYR A 404 -10.82 0.67 -6.73
N ILE A 405 -10.35 -0.29 -5.94
CA ILE A 405 -10.00 -1.64 -6.40
C ILE A 405 -11.18 -2.60 -6.28
N ASP A 406 -11.76 -2.74 -5.09
CA ASP A 406 -12.88 -3.64 -4.81
C ASP A 406 -13.80 -3.06 -3.72
N PRO A 407 -14.81 -2.24 -4.11
CA PRO A 407 -15.69 -1.57 -3.17
C PRO A 407 -16.43 -2.52 -2.22
N LYS A 408 -16.65 -3.78 -2.63
CA LYS A 408 -17.36 -4.77 -1.81
C LYS A 408 -16.61 -5.11 -0.52
N LEU A 409 -15.26 -5.02 -0.52
CA LEU A 409 -14.46 -5.21 0.69
C LEU A 409 -14.76 -4.14 1.76
N GLY A 410 -15.12 -2.92 1.35
CA GLY A 410 -15.48 -1.85 2.28
C GLY A 410 -16.69 -2.22 3.15
N GLY A 411 -17.69 -2.89 2.57
CA GLY A 411 -18.85 -3.37 3.31
C GLY A 411 -18.47 -4.42 4.36
N LEU A 412 -17.60 -5.36 4.00
CA LEU A 412 -17.11 -6.40 4.91
C LEU A 412 -16.27 -5.84 6.06
N LEU A 413 -15.52 -4.76 5.82
CA LEU A 413 -14.69 -4.07 6.82
C LEU A 413 -15.53 -3.21 7.79
N LEU A 414 -16.64 -2.64 7.32
CA LEU A 414 -17.56 -1.85 8.14
C LEU A 414 -18.52 -2.73 8.95
N GLU A 415 -18.91 -3.90 8.44
CA GLU A 415 -19.88 -4.79 9.09
C GLU A 415 -19.59 -5.10 10.57
N PRO A 416 -18.37 -5.52 10.99
CA PRO A 416 -18.12 -5.79 12.40
C PRO A 416 -18.23 -4.54 13.27
N LEU A 417 -17.87 -3.35 12.75
CA LEU A 417 -18.03 -2.08 13.46
C LEU A 417 -19.51 -1.73 13.64
N PHE A 418 -20.35 -1.94 12.62
CA PHE A 418 -21.79 -1.71 12.76
C PHE A 418 -22.44 -2.67 13.74
N ARG A 419 -22.11 -3.96 13.68
CA ARG A 419 -22.62 -4.96 14.62
C ARG A 419 -22.23 -4.62 16.05
N LEU A 420 -20.98 -4.21 16.27
CA LEU A 420 -20.51 -3.75 17.56
C LEU A 420 -21.41 -2.66 18.14
N GLN A 421 -21.66 -1.64 17.32
CA GLN A 421 -22.23 -0.38 17.77
C GLN A 421 -23.75 -0.32 17.67
N ALA A 422 -24.41 -1.38 17.16
CA ALA A 422 -25.86 -1.50 17.16
C ALA A 422 -26.46 -1.62 18.57
N SER A 423 -25.63 -1.86 19.59
CA SER A 423 -26.00 -1.78 21.01
C SER A 423 -26.29 -0.33 21.44
N PRO A 424 -27.28 -0.09 22.33
CA PRO A 424 -27.60 1.26 22.82
C PRO A 424 -26.48 1.93 23.66
N ASN A 425 -25.37 1.23 23.91
CA ASN A 425 -24.27 1.70 24.75
C ASN A 425 -23.42 2.81 24.10
N TYR A 426 -23.53 3.02 22.79
CA TYR A 426 -22.70 3.97 22.05
C TYR A 426 -23.41 5.30 21.80
N LYS A 427 -22.91 6.37 22.45
CA LYS A 427 -23.38 7.76 22.22
C LYS A 427 -22.81 8.37 20.95
N TYR A 428 -21.64 7.93 20.55
CA TYR A 428 -20.90 8.28 19.33
C TYR A 428 -20.12 7.03 18.88
N ALA A 429 -19.61 7.06 17.66
CA ALA A 429 -18.95 5.87 17.10
C ALA A 429 -17.69 5.48 17.89
N ALA A 430 -17.48 4.18 18.05
CA ALA A 430 -16.30 3.55 18.61
C ALA A 430 -15.05 3.86 17.78
N ALA A 431 -13.89 3.84 18.42
CA ALA A 431 -12.60 4.03 17.73
C ALA A 431 -12.08 2.76 17.03
N ASP A 432 -12.48 1.57 17.48
CA ASP A 432 -12.03 0.28 16.96
C ASP A 432 -12.92 -0.85 17.53
N LEU A 433 -12.64 -2.09 17.14
CA LEU A 433 -13.29 -3.29 17.70
C LEU A 433 -12.60 -3.83 18.97
N GLY A 434 -11.44 -3.30 19.34
CA GLY A 434 -10.56 -3.80 20.39
C GLY A 434 -9.08 -3.68 20.03
N LEU A 435 -8.23 -3.85 21.06
CA LEU A 435 -6.77 -3.67 20.98
C LEU A 435 -5.98 -4.97 20.76
N GLY A 436 -6.67 -6.11 20.64
CA GLY A 436 -6.07 -7.43 20.82
C GLY A 436 -5.99 -8.30 19.57
N TYR A 437 -5.85 -7.73 18.35
CA TYR A 437 -5.78 -8.55 17.12
C TYR A 437 -4.84 -9.74 17.35
N PRO A 438 -5.29 -10.99 17.13
CA PRO A 438 -6.53 -11.43 16.45
C PRO A 438 -7.67 -11.85 17.39
N ASN A 439 -7.47 -11.70 18.70
CA ASN A 439 -8.52 -11.83 19.70
C ASN A 439 -9.30 -10.52 19.83
N VAL A 440 -10.39 -10.41 19.08
CA VAL A 440 -11.27 -9.25 19.07
C VAL A 440 -12.24 -9.35 20.25
N THR A 441 -11.71 -9.04 21.44
CA THR A 441 -12.52 -8.81 22.63
C THR A 441 -13.02 -7.38 22.60
N ILE A 442 -14.34 -7.23 22.62
CA ILE A 442 -15.00 -5.93 22.53
C ILE A 442 -14.60 -5.04 23.70
N SER A 443 -14.19 -3.81 23.41
CA SER A 443 -14.08 -2.74 24.39
C SER A 443 -15.19 -1.71 24.20
N ASN A 444 -15.93 -1.42 25.27
CA ASN A 444 -16.88 -0.31 25.35
C ASN A 444 -16.26 0.91 26.07
N SER A 445 -14.92 1.00 26.11
CA SER A 445 -14.24 2.12 26.77
C SER A 445 -14.58 3.44 26.07
N GLY A 446 -15.07 4.42 26.83
CA GLY A 446 -15.25 5.78 26.31
C GLY A 446 -13.93 6.38 25.81
N HIS A 447 -14.01 7.26 24.82
CA HIS A 447 -12.85 7.94 24.22
C HIS A 447 -13.19 9.38 23.85
N SER A 448 -12.18 10.23 23.71
CA SER A 448 -12.36 11.65 23.34
C SER A 448 -12.56 11.87 21.83
N GLN A 449 -12.54 10.83 21.00
CA GLN A 449 -12.61 10.96 19.53
C GLN A 449 -14.04 10.91 18.95
N GLY A 450 -15.06 11.36 19.68
CA GLY A 450 -16.47 11.20 19.27
C GLY A 450 -16.81 11.85 17.93
N VAL A 451 -16.35 13.09 17.69
CA VAL A 451 -16.54 13.80 16.41
C VAL A 451 -15.76 13.13 15.28
N GLU A 452 -14.50 12.77 15.56
CA GLU A 452 -13.60 12.13 14.60
C GLU A 452 -14.18 10.81 14.09
N GLN A 453 -14.52 9.89 15.00
CA GLN A 453 -14.95 8.55 14.63
C GLN A 453 -16.37 8.51 14.06
N SER A 454 -17.29 9.32 14.59
CA SER A 454 -18.65 9.41 14.03
C SER A 454 -18.63 10.02 12.62
N GLY A 455 -17.77 11.02 12.40
CA GLY A 455 -17.55 11.61 11.09
C GLY A 455 -16.98 10.60 10.09
N ASN A 456 -15.93 9.88 10.49
CA ASN A 456 -15.31 8.82 9.68
C ASN A 456 -16.33 7.74 9.28
N MET A 457 -17.12 7.24 10.23
CA MET A 457 -18.12 6.19 9.95
C MET A 457 -19.19 6.65 8.96
N LEU A 458 -19.77 7.85 9.12
CA LEU A 458 -20.78 8.35 8.18
C LEU A 458 -20.20 8.58 6.78
N ILE A 459 -18.98 9.15 6.70
CA ILE A 459 -18.30 9.38 5.42
C ILE A 459 -17.99 8.05 4.72
N MET A 460 -17.40 7.08 5.42
CA MET A 460 -17.09 5.77 4.84
C MET A 460 -18.35 5.01 4.42
N THR A 461 -19.43 5.07 5.20
CA THR A 461 -20.70 4.43 4.85
C THR A 461 -21.27 4.99 3.55
N TYR A 462 -21.23 6.32 3.40
CA TYR A 462 -21.71 6.95 2.16
C TYR A 462 -20.77 6.68 0.98
N ALA A 463 -19.44 6.71 1.20
CA ALA A 463 -18.45 6.35 0.19
C ALA A 463 -18.65 4.92 -0.33
N TYR A 464 -18.87 3.96 0.59
CA TYR A 464 -19.18 2.58 0.26
C TYR A 464 -20.40 2.50 -0.63
N ALA A 465 -21.54 3.06 -0.19
CA ALA A 465 -22.78 2.98 -0.94
C ALA A 465 -22.64 3.57 -2.35
N ARG A 466 -21.93 4.69 -2.49
CA ARG A 466 -21.65 5.31 -3.81
C ARG A 466 -20.77 4.44 -4.70
N ALA A 467 -19.69 3.86 -4.16
CA ALA A 467 -18.73 3.10 -4.95
C ALA A 467 -19.22 1.69 -5.30
N SER A 468 -19.92 1.03 -4.38
CA SER A 468 -20.37 -0.36 -4.53
C SER A 468 -21.71 -0.51 -5.25
N GLY A 469 -22.56 0.53 -5.22
CA GLY A 469 -23.95 0.36 -5.63
C GLY A 469 -24.84 -0.25 -4.53
N ASP A 470 -24.31 -0.49 -3.32
CA ASP A 470 -25.02 -1.19 -2.25
C ASP A 470 -25.35 -0.27 -1.07
N GLY A 471 -26.60 0.17 -0.98
CA GLY A 471 -27.15 0.94 0.14
C GLY A 471 -27.72 0.10 1.28
N SER A 472 -27.55 -1.23 1.25
CA SER A 472 -28.14 -2.11 2.27
C SER A 472 -27.62 -1.84 3.69
N PRO A 473 -26.34 -1.47 3.93
CA PRO A 473 -25.89 -1.10 5.28
C PRO A 473 -26.57 0.17 5.79
N ILE A 474 -26.82 1.15 4.92
CA ILE A 474 -27.56 2.39 5.27
C ILE A 474 -28.95 2.02 5.76
N SER A 475 -29.66 1.16 5.04
CA SER A 475 -31.02 0.74 5.41
C SER A 475 -31.03 -0.07 6.70
N ARG A 476 -30.08 -0.99 6.89
CA ARG A 476 -30.00 -1.88 8.05
C ARG A 476 -29.65 -1.13 9.34
N TYR A 477 -28.72 -0.18 9.25
CA TYR A 477 -28.18 0.54 10.41
C TYR A 477 -28.66 2.00 10.49
N TYR A 478 -29.76 2.35 9.82
CA TYR A 478 -30.22 3.74 9.69
C TYR A 478 -30.34 4.45 11.04
N SER A 479 -30.96 3.81 12.04
CA SER A 479 -31.13 4.38 13.39
C SER A 479 -29.78 4.69 14.08
N LEU A 480 -28.76 3.87 13.85
CA LEU A 480 -27.41 4.08 14.37
C LEU A 480 -26.72 5.23 13.64
N LEU A 481 -26.85 5.29 12.30
CA LEU A 481 -26.29 6.39 11.51
C LEU A 481 -26.94 7.74 11.90
N THR A 482 -28.25 7.77 12.11
CA THR A 482 -28.95 8.98 12.59
C THR A 482 -28.50 9.39 13.98
N SER A 483 -28.24 8.46 14.90
CA SER A 483 -27.81 8.82 16.26
C SER A 483 -26.43 9.49 16.24
N TRP A 484 -25.51 9.00 15.40
CA TRP A 484 -24.22 9.64 15.18
C TRP A 484 -24.35 11.02 14.53
N ALA A 485 -25.22 11.19 13.54
CA ALA A 485 -25.46 12.49 12.92
C ALA A 485 -26.10 13.50 13.88
N ASP A 486 -26.99 13.04 14.76
CA ASP A 486 -27.58 13.87 15.82
C ASP A 486 -26.54 14.27 16.87
N TYR A 487 -25.65 13.35 17.28
CA TYR A 487 -24.50 13.69 18.13
C TYR A 487 -23.62 14.75 17.46
N LEU A 488 -23.23 14.55 16.20
CA LEU A 488 -22.41 15.50 15.45
C LEU A 488 -23.06 16.87 15.33
N SER A 489 -24.38 16.92 15.10
CA SER A 489 -25.14 18.18 15.01
C SER A 489 -24.98 19.06 16.25
N ASN A 490 -24.74 18.45 17.41
CA ASN A 490 -24.59 19.14 18.69
C ASN A 490 -23.13 19.36 19.13
N SER A 491 -22.19 18.54 18.64
CA SER A 491 -20.80 18.51 19.16
C SER A 491 -19.73 19.00 18.17
N THR A 492 -20.09 19.23 16.91
CA THR A 492 -19.11 19.52 15.85
C THR A 492 -18.55 20.94 15.89
N LEU A 493 -19.42 21.97 15.92
CA LEU A 493 -19.01 23.36 15.71
C LEU A 493 -18.07 23.82 16.83
N LEU A 494 -18.52 23.72 18.09
CA LEU A 494 -17.73 24.01 19.28
C LEU A 494 -17.23 22.69 19.89
N ASN A 495 -16.25 22.08 19.23
CA ASN A 495 -15.67 20.84 19.71
C ASN A 495 -14.78 21.11 20.95
N HIS A 496 -15.24 20.61 22.10
CA HIS A 496 -14.53 20.64 23.37
C HIS A 496 -14.29 19.20 23.84
N ASP A 497 -13.16 18.98 24.51
CA ASP A 497 -12.77 17.66 25.03
C ASP A 497 -12.77 16.58 23.93
N GLN A 498 -12.40 17.00 22.71
CA GLN A 498 -12.27 16.13 21.54
C GLN A 498 -10.82 15.93 21.15
N THR A 499 -10.50 14.72 20.71
CA THR A 499 -9.22 14.40 20.09
C THR A 499 -9.42 14.02 18.64
N SER A 500 -8.59 14.56 17.75
CA SER A 500 -8.59 14.27 16.32
C SER A 500 -7.72 13.04 16.00
N ALA A 501 -7.70 12.60 14.73
CA ALA A 501 -6.86 11.49 14.28
C ALA A 501 -5.35 11.77 14.38
N ASP A 502 -4.96 13.04 14.40
CA ASP A 502 -3.59 13.51 14.60
C ASP A 502 -3.17 13.64 16.06
N GLY A 503 -4.05 13.26 16.99
CA GLY A 503 -3.75 13.29 18.43
C GLY A 503 -3.92 14.67 19.07
N LEU A 504 -4.49 15.65 18.35
CA LEU A 504 -4.70 17.00 18.87
C LEU A 504 -5.92 17.05 19.76
N ALA A 505 -5.74 17.63 20.95
CA ALA A 505 -6.80 17.87 21.93
C ALA A 505 -7.12 19.36 22.11
N THR A 506 -6.61 20.22 21.21
CA THR A 506 -6.91 21.66 21.21
C THR A 506 -8.43 21.87 21.10
N LYS A 507 -8.97 22.86 21.80
CA LYS A 507 -10.41 23.18 21.70
C LYS A 507 -10.69 23.90 20.39
N ASN A 508 -11.88 23.69 19.83
CA ASN A 508 -12.36 24.39 18.63
C ASN A 508 -11.46 24.18 17.40
N GLN A 509 -11.00 22.94 17.20
CA GLN A 509 -10.21 22.56 16.03
C GLN A 509 -11.01 22.78 14.76
N THR A 510 -10.46 23.59 13.88
CA THR A 510 -11.10 23.97 12.62
C THR A 510 -11.26 22.76 11.68
N ASN A 511 -10.19 21.98 11.53
CA ASN A 511 -10.15 20.84 10.61
C ASN A 511 -11.01 19.66 11.12
N LEU A 512 -11.14 19.47 12.44
CA LEU A 512 -12.04 18.47 13.02
C LEU A 512 -13.51 18.88 12.85
N ALA A 513 -13.84 20.16 13.06
CA ALA A 513 -15.20 20.66 12.89
C ALA A 513 -15.70 20.47 11.44
N ILE A 514 -14.87 20.77 10.44
CA ILE A 514 -15.32 20.63 9.04
C ILE A 514 -15.60 19.17 8.67
N LYS A 515 -14.88 18.20 9.24
CA LYS A 515 -15.20 16.77 9.09
C LYS A 515 -16.62 16.46 9.55
N GLY A 516 -16.99 16.90 10.75
CA GLY A 516 -18.33 16.66 11.30
C GLY A 516 -19.43 17.29 10.44
N ILE A 517 -19.20 18.50 9.90
CA ILE A 517 -20.16 19.18 9.02
C ILE A 517 -20.36 18.39 7.72
N ILE A 518 -19.27 17.94 7.10
CA ILE A 518 -19.32 17.11 5.88
C ILE A 518 -20.04 15.78 6.16
N ALA A 519 -19.79 15.16 7.31
CA ALA A 519 -20.45 13.93 7.71
C ALA A 519 -21.97 14.10 7.93
N ILE A 520 -22.42 15.24 8.47
CA ILE A 520 -23.85 15.56 8.59
C ILE A 520 -24.47 15.70 7.19
N GLU A 521 -23.80 16.36 6.24
CA GLU A 521 -24.29 16.42 4.85
C GLU A 521 -24.29 15.04 4.18
N ALA A 522 -23.29 14.19 4.44
CA ALA A 522 -23.28 12.80 4.00
C ALA A 522 -24.50 12.03 4.54
N MET A 523 -24.88 12.25 5.80
CA MET A 523 -26.11 11.69 6.36
C MET A 523 -27.37 12.20 5.64
N SER A 524 -27.43 13.47 5.25
CA SER A 524 -28.53 13.98 4.42
C SER A 524 -28.65 13.23 3.10
N LYS A 525 -27.52 13.00 2.41
CA LYS A 525 -27.51 12.21 1.17
C LYS A 525 -27.94 10.77 1.40
N MET A 526 -27.45 10.12 2.45
CA MET A 526 -27.87 8.75 2.81
C MET A 526 -29.36 8.67 3.14
N SER A 527 -29.91 9.66 3.85
CA SER A 527 -31.34 9.77 4.15
C SER A 527 -32.18 9.85 2.87
N SER A 528 -31.68 10.59 1.87
CA SER A 528 -32.32 10.68 0.55
C SER A 528 -32.34 9.33 -0.17
N VAL A 529 -31.25 8.55 -0.09
CA VAL A 529 -31.14 7.20 -0.69
C VAL A 529 -32.21 6.25 -0.13
N VAL A 530 -32.48 6.32 1.18
CA VAL A 530 -33.51 5.49 1.84
C VAL A 530 -34.89 6.17 1.94
N LYS A 531 -35.09 7.28 1.21
CA LYS A 531 -36.36 8.04 1.13
C LYS A 531 -36.87 8.61 2.46
N GLN A 532 -35.97 8.89 3.39
CA GLN A 532 -36.27 9.60 4.63
C GLN A 532 -36.14 11.11 4.38
N THR A 533 -37.10 11.69 3.66
CA THR A 533 -37.00 13.08 3.16
C THR A 533 -36.94 14.12 4.27
N THR A 534 -37.65 13.92 5.38
CA THR A 534 -37.61 14.81 6.54
C THR A 534 -36.21 14.87 7.16
N ASP A 535 -35.56 13.72 7.32
CA ASP A 535 -34.19 13.64 7.83
C ASP A 535 -33.20 14.23 6.84
N ALA A 536 -33.37 13.97 5.54
CA ALA A 536 -32.55 14.56 4.50
C ALA A 536 -32.57 16.09 4.58
N GLU A 537 -33.75 16.70 4.67
CA GLU A 537 -33.88 18.15 4.82
C GLU A 537 -33.31 18.66 6.15
N LYS A 538 -33.57 17.95 7.26
CA LYS A 538 -33.06 18.29 8.60
C LYS A 538 -31.54 18.38 8.56
N TYR A 539 -30.86 17.31 8.16
CA TYR A 539 -29.40 17.25 8.17
C TYR A 539 -28.78 18.21 7.16
N SER A 540 -29.38 18.43 5.99
CA SER A 540 -28.86 19.41 5.03
C SER A 540 -28.93 20.84 5.55
N LYS A 541 -30.07 21.23 6.15
CA LYS A 541 -30.23 22.54 6.81
C LYS A 541 -29.25 22.71 7.96
N THR A 542 -29.04 21.66 8.76
CA THR A 542 -28.06 21.67 9.85
C THR A 542 -26.64 21.84 9.33
N ALA A 543 -26.22 21.05 8.34
CA ALA A 543 -24.88 21.15 7.76
C ALA A 543 -24.62 22.55 7.17
N ALA A 544 -25.56 23.11 6.42
CA ALA A 544 -25.46 24.46 5.86
C ALA A 544 -25.36 25.55 6.96
N SER A 545 -26.16 25.44 8.01
CA SER A 545 -26.12 26.36 9.16
C SER A 545 -24.80 26.30 9.92
N LEU A 546 -24.30 25.09 10.19
CA LEU A 546 -23.02 24.89 10.87
C LEU A 546 -21.86 25.35 10.00
N TYR A 547 -21.91 25.11 8.67
CA TYR A 547 -20.91 25.61 7.74
C TYR A 547 -20.84 27.14 7.73
N GLY A 548 -21.98 27.83 7.66
CA GLY A 548 -22.02 29.30 7.68
C GLY A 548 -21.38 29.89 8.94
N GLN A 549 -21.59 29.26 10.10
CA GLN A 549 -20.95 29.65 11.36
C GLN A 549 -19.46 29.28 11.39
N TRP A 550 -19.13 28.06 10.98
CA TRP A 550 -17.75 27.57 10.88
C TRP A 550 -16.91 28.51 10.05
N LYS A 551 -17.38 28.91 8.86
CA LYS A 551 -16.67 29.82 7.94
C LYS A 551 -16.23 31.12 8.61
N GLY A 552 -17.09 31.71 9.46
CA GLY A 552 -16.78 32.95 10.17
C GLY A 552 -15.80 32.80 11.33
N LEU A 553 -15.59 31.58 11.84
CA LEU A 553 -14.72 31.28 12.98
C LEU A 553 -13.39 30.61 12.57
N ALA A 554 -13.43 29.87 11.47
CA ALA A 554 -12.41 28.93 11.02
C ALA A 554 -11.37 29.53 10.08
N LEU A 555 -11.73 30.56 9.32
CA LEU A 555 -10.93 31.05 8.21
C LEU A 555 -10.20 32.34 8.57
N ASP A 556 -8.97 32.46 8.08
CA ASP A 556 -8.26 33.74 8.06
C ASP A 556 -8.75 34.64 6.90
N SER A 557 -8.29 35.88 6.86
CA SER A 557 -8.49 36.85 5.78
C SER A 557 -8.13 36.29 4.39
N GLY A 558 -7.14 35.40 4.29
CA GLY A 558 -6.75 34.68 3.08
C GLY A 558 -7.63 33.47 2.72
N GLN A 559 -8.75 33.25 3.43
CA GLN A 559 -9.68 32.12 3.25
C GLN A 559 -9.05 30.73 3.50
N HIS A 560 -7.86 30.64 4.09
CA HIS A 560 -7.28 29.37 4.55
C HIS A 560 -7.72 29.05 5.98
N LEU A 561 -7.63 27.77 6.35
CA LEU A 561 -8.03 27.29 7.68
C LEU A 561 -7.02 27.75 8.74
N LEU A 562 -7.51 28.29 9.85
CA LEU A 562 -6.79 28.45 11.10
C LEU A 562 -6.63 27.07 11.79
N ALA A 563 -5.64 26.90 12.66
CA ALA A 563 -5.48 25.64 13.42
C ALA A 563 -6.70 25.39 14.34
N ALA A 564 -7.12 26.44 15.06
CA ALA A 564 -8.35 26.46 15.85
C ALA A 564 -8.98 27.86 15.81
N TYR A 565 -10.27 27.95 16.16
CA TYR A 565 -11.00 29.22 16.07
C TYR A 565 -10.34 30.32 16.90
N GLY A 566 -10.18 31.50 16.28
CA GLY A 566 -9.60 32.68 16.93
C GLY A 566 -8.09 32.62 17.17
N LEU A 567 -7.41 31.53 16.81
CA LEU A 567 -5.94 31.48 16.82
C LEU A 567 -5.38 32.19 15.58
N VAL A 568 -5.33 33.52 15.63
CA VAL A 568 -4.79 34.35 14.55
C VAL A 568 -3.32 33.98 14.27
N ASN A 569 -2.90 34.04 13.00
CA ASN A 569 -1.58 33.63 12.52
C ASN A 569 -1.27 32.13 12.71
N SER A 570 -2.30 31.29 12.81
CA SER A 570 -2.16 29.83 12.79
C SER A 570 -2.73 29.24 11.51
N TRP A 571 -2.41 27.98 11.23
CA TRP A 571 -2.96 27.27 10.09
C TRP A 571 -3.08 25.76 10.34
N SER A 572 -3.96 25.11 9.58
CA SER A 572 -4.04 23.65 9.47
C SER A 572 -3.96 23.23 8.01
N LEU A 573 -3.40 22.04 7.75
CA LEU A 573 -3.25 21.48 6.41
C LEU A 573 -4.60 21.25 5.70
N GLY A 574 -5.69 21.07 6.47
CA GLY A 574 -7.05 21.03 5.94
C GLY A 574 -7.45 19.71 5.26
N TYR A 575 -6.79 18.60 5.61
CA TYR A 575 -6.99 17.31 4.93
C TYR A 575 -8.42 16.75 5.01
N ASN A 576 -9.25 17.19 5.96
CA ASN A 576 -10.65 16.71 6.05
C ASN A 576 -11.56 17.29 4.97
N LEU A 577 -11.15 18.36 4.30
CA LEU A 577 -11.85 18.92 3.14
C LEU A 577 -11.91 17.94 1.95
N TYR A 578 -11.02 16.95 1.90
CA TYR A 578 -11.06 15.86 0.91
C TYR A 578 -12.38 15.11 0.91
N ALA A 579 -13.01 14.90 2.07
CA ALA A 579 -14.26 14.17 2.16
C ALA A 579 -15.37 14.86 1.36
N ASP A 580 -15.41 16.20 1.34
CA ASP A 580 -16.43 16.93 0.58
C ASP A 580 -16.24 16.77 -0.93
N VAL A 581 -14.99 16.85 -1.40
CA VAL A 581 -14.65 16.64 -2.82
C VAL A 581 -14.93 15.19 -3.23
N TRP A 582 -14.49 14.23 -2.41
CA TRP A 582 -14.63 12.81 -2.67
C TRP A 582 -16.08 12.36 -2.71
N LEU A 583 -16.89 12.80 -1.74
CA LEU A 583 -18.31 12.49 -1.65
C LEU A 583 -19.18 13.39 -2.55
N SER A 584 -18.61 14.51 -3.04
CA SER A 584 -19.35 15.56 -3.73
C SER A 584 -20.55 16.05 -2.93
N THR A 585 -20.35 16.23 -1.62
CA THR A 585 -21.41 16.74 -0.73
C THR A 585 -21.79 18.18 -1.09
N GLY A 586 -20.80 19.00 -1.50
CA GLY A 586 -20.99 20.37 -1.95
C GLY A 586 -21.33 21.33 -0.81
N VAL A 587 -20.95 21.00 0.42
CA VAL A 587 -21.18 21.85 1.59
C VAL A 587 -20.13 22.96 1.70
N VAL A 588 -18.93 22.73 1.18
CA VAL A 588 -17.81 23.68 1.24
C VAL A 588 -17.76 24.52 -0.05
N GLU A 589 -17.71 25.85 0.10
CA GLU A 589 -17.55 26.77 -1.02
C GLU A 589 -16.17 26.67 -1.70
N SER A 590 -16.11 26.86 -3.02
CA SER A 590 -14.86 26.83 -3.80
C SER A 590 -13.77 27.77 -3.28
N SER A 591 -14.16 28.94 -2.75
CA SER A 591 -13.20 29.94 -2.24
C SER A 591 -12.36 29.41 -1.08
N VAL A 592 -12.85 28.42 -0.32
CA VAL A 592 -12.08 27.78 0.76
C VAL A 592 -10.97 26.91 0.17
N TYR A 593 -11.26 26.14 -0.88
CA TYR A 593 -10.26 25.33 -1.57
C TYR A 593 -9.20 26.19 -2.25
N ASP A 594 -9.61 27.28 -2.89
CA ASP A 594 -8.70 28.23 -3.54
C ASP A 594 -7.80 28.93 -2.51
N GLY A 595 -8.38 29.40 -1.39
CA GLY A 595 -7.65 30.03 -0.29
C GLY A 595 -6.66 29.06 0.37
N GLN A 596 -7.10 27.85 0.68
CA GLN A 596 -6.25 26.80 1.25
C GLN A 596 -5.09 26.42 0.30
N SER A 597 -5.37 26.26 -1.00
CA SER A 597 -4.33 25.92 -1.99
C SER A 597 -3.33 27.06 -2.17
N SER A 598 -3.81 28.30 -2.20
CA SER A 598 -2.94 29.49 -2.29
C SER A 598 -2.02 29.61 -1.07
N PHE A 599 -2.57 29.37 0.12
CA PHE A 599 -1.79 29.35 1.36
C PHE A 599 -0.71 28.27 1.34
N ILE A 600 -1.09 27.02 1.04
CA ILE A 600 -0.14 25.89 1.01
C ILE A 600 0.94 26.12 -0.04
N ASN A 601 0.57 26.59 -1.23
CA ASN A 601 1.54 26.89 -2.28
C ASN A 601 2.57 27.94 -1.81
N ASN A 602 2.10 29.07 -1.24
CA ASN A 602 2.99 30.09 -0.69
C ASN A 602 3.88 29.53 0.45
N TYR A 603 3.32 28.72 1.34
CA TYR A 603 4.08 28.08 2.41
C TYR A 603 5.17 27.16 1.85
N THR A 604 4.88 26.37 0.81
CA THR A 604 5.88 25.49 0.18
C THR A 604 6.98 26.25 -0.56
N LEU A 605 6.70 27.46 -1.06
CA LEU A 605 7.68 28.31 -1.73
C LEU A 605 8.60 29.04 -0.75
N THR A 606 8.11 29.31 0.46
CA THR A 606 8.85 30.07 1.50
C THR A 606 9.54 29.15 2.51
N SER A 607 9.04 27.93 2.75
CA SER A 607 9.68 26.92 3.59
C SER A 607 10.64 26.06 2.79
N THR A 608 11.93 26.42 2.79
CA THR A 608 12.98 25.69 2.04
C THR A 608 13.45 24.39 2.70
N SER A 609 12.94 24.03 3.88
CA SER A 609 13.39 22.85 4.64
C SER A 609 12.49 21.61 4.49
N SER A 610 11.22 21.76 4.13
CA SER A 610 10.24 20.65 4.21
C SER A 610 10.22 19.73 2.98
N ASN A 611 11.34 19.06 2.68
CA ASN A 611 11.52 18.24 1.47
C ASN A 611 10.56 17.05 1.32
N PHE A 612 10.02 16.54 2.43
CA PHE A 612 9.27 15.27 2.46
C PHE A 612 7.76 15.43 2.66
N GLY A 613 7.29 16.64 2.94
CA GLY A 613 5.88 16.93 3.15
C GLY A 613 5.72 18.24 3.90
N LEU A 614 4.56 18.50 4.47
CA LEU A 614 4.31 19.66 5.31
C LEU A 614 3.83 19.21 6.69
N PRO A 615 4.11 20.01 7.74
CA PRO A 615 3.44 19.85 9.02
C PRO A 615 1.92 19.85 8.88
N VAL A 616 1.27 19.19 9.81
CA VAL A 616 -0.18 18.96 9.79
C VAL A 616 -0.95 20.21 10.22
N ASP A 617 -0.36 20.97 11.13
CA ASP A 617 -0.78 22.29 11.53
C ASP A 617 0.41 23.12 12.04
N SER A 618 0.13 24.35 12.48
CA SER A 618 1.13 25.29 13.01
C SER A 618 1.22 25.36 14.54
N TYR A 619 0.47 24.54 15.28
CA TYR A 619 0.22 24.68 16.71
C TYR A 619 0.50 23.41 17.53
N THR A 620 0.93 22.31 16.91
CA THR A 620 1.36 21.10 17.63
C THR A 620 2.70 21.29 18.37
N ALA A 621 2.99 20.43 19.34
CA ALA A 621 4.34 20.31 19.91
C ALA A 621 5.33 19.59 18.95
N ASP A 622 4.81 18.86 17.97
CA ASP A 622 5.53 18.12 16.92
C ASP A 622 5.49 18.90 15.59
N ILE A 623 5.89 20.17 15.62
CA ILE A 623 5.78 21.15 14.51
C ILE A 623 6.48 20.75 13.20
N SER A 624 7.17 19.61 13.15
CA SER A 624 7.91 19.15 11.98
C SER A 624 7.34 17.89 11.33
N ASP A 625 6.39 17.18 11.93
CA ASP A 625 5.87 15.91 11.40
C ASP A 625 4.94 16.13 10.20
N ALA A 626 5.29 15.51 9.06
CA ALA A 626 4.38 15.35 7.93
C ALA A 626 3.66 13.99 8.00
N ALA A 627 2.46 13.94 7.45
CA ALA A 627 1.70 12.71 7.27
C ALA A 627 1.44 12.46 5.79
N SER A 628 1.92 11.32 5.26
CA SER A 628 1.72 10.93 3.86
C SER A 628 0.24 10.82 3.52
N SER A 629 -0.57 10.19 4.38
CA SER A 629 -2.00 10.02 4.15
C SER A 629 -2.74 11.35 4.02
N TRP A 630 -2.51 12.28 4.94
CA TRP A 630 -3.15 13.60 4.91
C TRP A 630 -2.62 14.47 3.77
N THR A 631 -1.34 14.37 3.45
CA THR A 631 -0.76 15.06 2.29
C THR A 631 -1.43 14.61 1.00
N LEU A 632 -1.74 13.31 0.85
CA LEU A 632 -2.43 12.81 -0.35
C LEU A 632 -3.92 13.18 -0.39
N PHE A 633 -4.59 13.31 0.76
CA PHE A 633 -5.92 13.91 0.80
C PHE A 633 -5.91 15.36 0.32
N VAL A 634 -4.92 16.14 0.74
CA VAL A 634 -4.74 17.54 0.29
C VAL A 634 -4.40 17.60 -1.19
N ALA A 635 -3.48 16.76 -1.67
CA ALA A 635 -3.14 16.67 -3.07
C ALA A 635 -4.34 16.28 -3.94
N ALA A 636 -5.25 15.45 -3.43
CA ALA A 636 -6.47 15.09 -4.12
C ALA A 636 -7.50 16.23 -4.12
N MET A 637 -7.67 16.95 -3.01
CA MET A 637 -8.73 17.97 -2.88
C MET A 637 -8.38 19.32 -3.51
N THR A 638 -7.10 19.63 -3.71
CA THR A 638 -6.70 20.92 -4.29
C THR A 638 -7.10 21.03 -5.77
N PRO A 639 -7.67 22.17 -6.21
CA PRO A 639 -7.91 22.44 -7.63
C PRO A 639 -6.63 22.75 -8.42
N ASP A 640 -5.51 23.06 -7.74
CA ASP A 640 -4.23 23.36 -8.36
C ASP A 640 -3.44 22.07 -8.65
N LYS A 641 -3.29 21.74 -9.94
CA LYS A 641 -2.61 20.52 -10.40
C LYS A 641 -1.11 20.54 -10.15
N ASP A 642 -0.49 21.71 -10.18
CA ASP A 642 0.95 21.84 -9.95
C ASP A 642 1.24 21.66 -8.47
N LEU A 643 0.41 22.25 -7.60
CA LEU A 643 0.46 22.00 -6.16
C LEU A 643 0.19 20.53 -5.83
N SER A 644 -0.85 19.93 -6.42
CA SER A 644 -1.17 18.50 -6.26
C SER A 644 0.05 17.62 -6.59
N THR A 645 0.67 17.87 -7.74
CA THR A 645 1.86 17.12 -8.19
C THR A 645 3.06 17.37 -7.28
N ASN A 646 3.25 18.59 -6.78
CA ASN A 646 4.30 18.91 -5.83
C ASN A 646 4.15 18.14 -4.51
N LEU A 647 2.95 18.12 -3.93
CA LEU A 647 2.66 17.39 -2.70
C LEU A 647 2.87 15.88 -2.87
N ILE A 648 2.39 15.31 -3.98
CA ILE A 648 2.64 13.89 -4.33
C ILE A 648 4.15 13.62 -4.43
N SER A 649 4.90 14.52 -5.08
CA SER A 649 6.35 14.36 -5.23
C SER A 649 7.09 14.39 -3.90
N ARG A 650 6.65 15.19 -2.92
CA ARG A 650 7.28 15.22 -1.58
C ARG A 650 7.09 13.91 -0.82
N VAL A 651 5.88 13.34 -0.89
CA VAL A 651 5.61 12.01 -0.30
C VAL A 651 6.39 10.91 -1.04
N HIS A 652 6.51 11.01 -2.36
CA HIS A 652 7.35 10.10 -3.17
C HIS A 652 8.83 10.19 -2.79
N SER A 653 9.36 11.39 -2.58
CA SER A 653 10.72 11.58 -2.06
C SER A 653 10.91 10.86 -0.73
N ARG A 654 9.90 10.88 0.14
CA ARG A 654 9.96 10.16 1.41
C ARG A 654 9.88 8.65 1.22
N ALA A 655 8.98 8.17 0.38
CA ALA A 655 8.86 6.74 0.07
C ALA A 655 10.16 6.19 -0.53
N SER A 656 10.88 7.02 -1.29
CA SER A 656 12.18 6.70 -1.90
C SER A 656 13.38 7.00 -0.98
N TYR A 657 13.16 7.48 0.24
CA TYR A 657 14.23 7.79 1.19
C TYR A 657 14.66 6.52 1.92
N ASN A 658 15.86 6.04 1.60
CA ASN A 658 16.41 4.77 2.07
C ASN A 658 17.52 4.91 3.14
N ALA A 659 17.73 6.10 3.71
CA ALA A 659 18.70 6.31 4.79
C ALA A 659 18.08 6.09 6.19
N SER A 660 16.79 5.78 6.28
CA SER A 660 16.10 5.41 7.53
C SER A 660 15.44 4.04 7.34
N MET A 661 15.75 3.08 8.22
CA MET A 661 15.18 1.73 8.21
C MET A 661 13.69 1.75 8.61
N ALA A 662 12.81 1.85 7.63
CA ALA A 662 11.36 1.72 7.81
C ALA A 662 10.65 1.37 6.48
N VAL A 663 9.80 0.35 6.50
CA VAL A 663 8.67 0.18 5.58
C VAL A 663 7.85 1.47 5.59
N PHE A 664 7.46 1.91 4.40
CA PHE A 664 6.97 3.25 4.14
C PHE A 664 5.98 3.77 5.21
N PRO A 665 6.43 4.73 6.05
CA PRO A 665 5.70 5.17 7.23
C PRO A 665 4.65 6.23 6.91
N VAL A 666 3.61 6.27 7.73
CA VAL A 666 2.57 7.30 7.62
C VAL A 666 3.11 8.65 8.06
N PHE A 667 3.83 8.69 9.19
CA PHE A 667 4.36 9.91 9.79
C PHE A 667 5.88 9.92 9.79
N TYR A 668 6.42 11.09 9.50
CA TYR A 668 7.85 11.31 9.42
C TYR A 668 8.16 12.79 9.51
N ASP A 669 9.36 13.11 9.96
CA ASP A 669 9.83 14.48 9.99
C ASP A 669 9.90 15.07 8.57
N SER A 670 9.22 16.19 8.35
CA SER A 670 9.05 16.83 7.03
C SER A 670 10.35 17.30 6.39
N THR A 671 11.42 17.45 7.18
CA THR A 671 12.72 17.97 6.75
C THR A 671 13.75 16.86 6.54
N SER A 672 13.95 16.03 7.56
CA SER A 672 14.94 14.93 7.58
C SER A 672 14.43 13.64 6.97
N GLY A 673 13.10 13.46 6.88
CA GLY A 673 12.50 12.22 6.41
C GLY A 673 12.62 11.06 7.42
N SER A 674 13.04 11.31 8.65
CA SER A 674 13.12 10.27 9.68
C SER A 674 11.71 9.75 10.00
N ALA A 675 11.51 8.43 9.97
CA ALA A 675 10.22 7.84 10.37
C ALA A 675 9.93 8.16 11.84
N THR A 676 8.69 8.57 12.16
CA THR A 676 8.28 8.83 13.54
C THR A 676 7.22 7.86 14.03
N ARG A 677 6.30 7.42 13.16
CA ARG A 677 5.32 6.35 13.45
C ARG A 677 4.59 5.89 12.18
N GLY A 678 3.91 4.75 12.29
CA GLY A 678 3.01 4.26 11.24
C GLY A 678 3.73 3.48 10.14
N GLU A 679 4.88 2.91 10.45
CA GLU A 679 5.64 1.98 9.61
C GLU A 679 4.74 0.82 9.19
N ALA A 680 4.73 0.47 7.90
CA ALA A 680 3.86 -0.56 7.34
C ALA A 680 2.33 -0.37 7.56
N SER A 681 1.87 0.78 8.07
CA SER A 681 0.46 0.98 8.41
C SER A 681 -0.46 0.95 7.16
N PRO A 682 -1.67 0.37 7.26
CA PRO A 682 -2.63 0.40 6.17
C PRO A 682 -3.24 1.78 5.90
N ALA A 683 -2.98 2.80 6.73
CA ALA A 683 -3.37 4.17 6.40
C ALA A 683 -2.75 4.69 5.10
N GLN A 684 -1.71 4.02 4.56
CA GLN A 684 -1.18 4.28 3.22
C GLN A 684 -2.18 4.06 2.08
N GLY A 685 -3.34 3.45 2.32
CA GLY A 685 -4.42 3.40 1.31
C GLY A 685 -4.86 4.79 0.81
N ALA A 686 -4.54 5.85 1.57
CA ALA A 686 -4.73 7.24 1.15
C ALA A 686 -3.93 7.62 -0.12
N MET A 687 -2.90 6.86 -0.52
CA MET A 687 -2.23 7.05 -1.81
C MET A 687 -3.21 6.91 -3.00
N TYR A 688 -4.32 6.20 -2.82
CA TYR A 688 -5.39 6.08 -3.81
C TYR A 688 -6.37 7.25 -3.80
N ALA A 689 -6.27 8.23 -2.89
CA ALA A 689 -7.21 9.35 -2.80
C ALA A 689 -7.37 10.11 -4.13
N PRO A 690 -6.30 10.51 -4.87
CA PRO A 690 -6.46 11.15 -6.17
C PRO A 690 -7.17 10.27 -7.21
N LEU A 691 -7.00 8.96 -7.12
CA LEU A 691 -7.63 7.99 -8.02
C LEU A 691 -9.11 7.77 -7.67
N ALA A 692 -9.44 7.74 -6.38
CA ALA A 692 -10.79 7.52 -5.87
C ALA A 692 -11.77 8.65 -6.23
N LEU A 693 -11.26 9.86 -6.54
CA LEU A 693 -12.08 10.97 -7.04
C LEU A 693 -12.75 10.67 -8.40
N LYS A 694 -12.18 9.79 -9.23
CA LYS A 694 -12.75 9.48 -10.55
C LYS A 694 -14.09 8.72 -10.46
N PHE A 695 -14.41 8.12 -9.31
CA PHE A 695 -15.68 7.43 -9.06
C PHE A 695 -16.83 8.37 -8.66
N VAL A 696 -16.58 9.69 -8.65
CA VAL A 696 -17.61 10.74 -8.49
C VAL A 696 -18.65 10.74 -9.64
N TYR A 697 -18.37 10.08 -10.77
CA TYR A 697 -19.22 10.11 -11.98
C TYR A 697 -20.21 8.94 -12.15
N ILE A 698 -20.80 8.41 -11.08
CA ILE A 698 -22.09 7.71 -11.22
C ILE A 698 -23.20 8.79 -11.31
N LYS A 699 -23.42 9.31 -12.52
CA LYS A 699 -24.56 10.19 -12.89
C LYS A 699 -25.90 9.46 -12.89
N ARG A 700 -26.14 8.51 -11.99
CA ARG A 700 -27.48 7.95 -11.79
C ARG A 700 -27.93 8.25 -10.37
N PRO A 701 -29.04 9.00 -10.18
CA PRO A 701 -29.74 8.91 -8.91
C PRO A 701 -30.10 7.44 -8.71
N PHE A 702 -29.66 6.89 -7.58
CA PHE A 702 -30.01 5.54 -7.17
C PHE A 702 -31.53 5.35 -7.28
N SER A 703 -31.95 4.33 -8.01
CA SER A 703 -33.36 3.98 -8.22
C SER A 703 -33.70 2.74 -7.41
N MET A 704 -34.96 2.62 -6.98
CA MET A 704 -35.52 1.44 -6.31
C MET A 704 -35.22 0.11 -7.02
N SER A 705 -34.99 0.13 -8.33
CA SER A 705 -34.60 -1.03 -9.12
C SER A 705 -33.32 -1.71 -8.59
N ASP A 706 -32.42 -0.95 -7.96
CA ASP A 706 -31.16 -1.47 -7.43
C ASP A 706 -31.34 -2.08 -6.02
N LEU A 707 -32.45 -1.76 -5.33
CA LEU A 707 -32.80 -2.28 -3.99
C LEU A 707 -33.74 -3.50 -4.03
N LEU A 708 -34.37 -3.77 -5.17
CA LEU A 708 -35.40 -4.81 -5.30
C LEU A 708 -34.86 -6.23 -5.59
N PHE A 709 -33.55 -6.42 -5.79
CA PHE A 709 -32.98 -7.74 -6.10
C PHE A 709 -32.74 -8.65 -4.89
N LEU A 710 -33.20 -8.29 -3.69
CA LEU A 710 -32.92 -9.05 -2.45
C LEU A 710 -34.16 -9.44 -1.63
N ARG A 711 -35.36 -9.41 -2.21
CA ARG A 711 -36.52 -10.08 -1.62
C ARG A 711 -37.01 -11.22 -2.52
N VAL A 712 -36.75 -12.44 -2.03
CA VAL A 712 -37.32 -13.73 -2.45
C VAL A 712 -36.64 -14.39 -3.66
N LEU A 713 -35.67 -15.26 -3.38
CA LEU A 713 -35.46 -16.49 -4.17
C LEU A 713 -35.38 -17.68 -3.19
N PRO A 714 -36.39 -18.58 -3.13
CA PRO A 714 -36.13 -19.94 -2.72
C PRO A 714 -35.36 -20.62 -3.88
N LEU A 715 -34.12 -21.00 -3.62
CA LEU A 715 -33.31 -21.81 -4.53
C LEU A 715 -33.97 -23.18 -4.71
N GLN A 716 -34.68 -23.39 -5.82
CA GLN A 716 -34.98 -24.73 -6.31
C GLN A 716 -33.83 -25.21 -7.18
N ILE A 717 -33.06 -26.14 -6.62
CA ILE A 717 -32.11 -26.99 -7.32
C ILE A 717 -32.91 -27.88 -8.27
N THR A 718 -32.67 -27.79 -9.58
CA THR A 718 -33.05 -28.85 -10.51
C THR A 718 -31.78 -29.53 -10.99
N ALA A 719 -31.67 -30.82 -10.63
CA ALA A 719 -30.70 -31.74 -11.16
C ALA A 719 -31.15 -32.14 -12.57
N ASP A 720 -30.25 -32.06 -13.55
CA ASP A 720 -30.50 -32.64 -14.87
C ASP A 720 -30.26 -34.16 -14.84
N PRO A 721 -31.21 -34.99 -15.29
CA PRO A 721 -30.96 -36.38 -15.58
C PRO A 721 -30.47 -36.56 -17.02
N VAL A 722 -29.54 -37.48 -17.19
CA VAL A 722 -29.14 -38.11 -18.46
C VAL A 722 -30.37 -38.71 -19.16
N THR A 723 -30.58 -38.45 -20.46
CA THR A 723 -30.82 -39.47 -21.52
C THR A 723 -31.13 -38.91 -22.92
N THR A 724 -30.37 -39.44 -23.90
CA THR A 724 -30.70 -39.89 -25.27
C THR A 724 -31.67 -39.13 -26.20
N ALA A 725 -31.08 -38.63 -27.30
CA ALA A 725 -31.47 -38.70 -28.72
C ALA A 725 -32.94 -38.86 -29.14
N SER A 726 -33.40 -37.92 -29.99
CA SER A 726 -33.75 -38.12 -31.42
C SER A 726 -34.82 -37.11 -31.86
N GLY A 727 -34.70 -36.56 -33.07
CA GLY A 727 -35.77 -35.74 -33.65
C GLY A 727 -35.30 -34.63 -34.59
N THR A 728 -35.19 -34.99 -35.87
CA THR A 728 -34.98 -34.14 -37.06
C THR A 728 -35.96 -32.96 -37.22
N SER A 729 -35.49 -31.85 -37.79
CA SER A 729 -36.30 -30.81 -38.46
C SER A 729 -35.47 -30.00 -39.49
N PRO A 730 -36.11 -29.37 -40.50
CA PRO A 730 -35.54 -29.18 -41.83
C PRO A 730 -34.88 -27.81 -42.09
N LYS A 731 -34.11 -27.78 -43.20
CA LYS A 731 -33.27 -26.69 -43.71
C LYS A 731 -34.05 -25.42 -44.14
N SER A 732 -33.51 -24.25 -43.80
CA SER A 732 -33.57 -23.05 -44.64
C SER A 732 -32.14 -22.58 -44.99
N LYS A 733 -31.93 -22.16 -46.24
CA LYS A 733 -30.63 -21.74 -46.79
C LYS A 733 -30.41 -20.25 -46.53
N SER A 734 -29.21 -19.85 -46.10
CA SER A 734 -28.76 -18.45 -46.14
C SER A 734 -27.51 -18.29 -47.03
N HIS A 735 -27.49 -17.19 -47.78
CA HIS A 735 -26.42 -16.78 -48.68
C HIS A 735 -25.32 -16.05 -47.89
N THR A 736 -24.22 -16.73 -47.61
CA THR A 736 -23.00 -16.11 -47.03
C THR A 736 -21.77 -16.78 -47.62
N GLY A 737 -21.49 -16.45 -48.89
CA GLY A 737 -20.33 -16.95 -49.64
C GLY A 737 -19.27 -15.89 -49.97
N PRO A 738 -19.62 -14.62 -50.30
CA PRO A 738 -18.59 -13.68 -50.80
C PRO A 738 -17.98 -12.69 -49.78
N ILE A 739 -18.57 -12.45 -48.61
CA ILE A 739 -18.12 -11.35 -47.71
C ILE A 739 -17.03 -11.79 -46.70
N ALA A 740 -16.87 -13.09 -46.44
CA ALA A 740 -15.82 -13.60 -45.54
C ALA A 740 -14.42 -13.70 -46.21
N GLY A 741 -14.34 -13.74 -47.54
CA GLY A 741 -13.06 -13.89 -48.27
C GLY A 741 -12.20 -12.62 -48.33
N GLY A 742 -12.84 -11.44 -48.38
CA GLY A 742 -12.13 -10.16 -48.53
C GLY A 742 -11.39 -9.70 -47.26
N ALA A 743 -11.96 -9.96 -46.08
CA ALA A 743 -11.36 -9.55 -44.81
C ALA A 743 -10.12 -10.38 -44.44
N VAL A 744 -10.13 -11.69 -44.75
CA VAL A 744 -9.00 -12.58 -44.45
C VAL A 744 -7.83 -12.34 -45.42
N GLY A 745 -8.12 -12.04 -46.69
CA GLY A 745 -7.09 -11.68 -47.68
C GLY A 745 -6.38 -10.36 -47.38
N GLY A 746 -7.11 -9.35 -46.89
CA GLY A 746 -6.53 -8.04 -46.52
C GLY A 746 -5.57 -8.11 -45.34
N ILE A 747 -5.91 -8.91 -44.31
CA ILE A 747 -5.06 -9.08 -43.12
C ILE A 747 -3.76 -9.83 -43.46
N ALA A 748 -3.84 -10.86 -44.31
CA ALA A 748 -2.67 -11.60 -44.77
C ALA A 748 -1.70 -10.72 -45.60
N ALA A 749 -2.24 -9.85 -46.45
CA ALA A 749 -1.44 -8.92 -47.24
C ALA A 749 -0.70 -7.89 -46.37
N LEU A 750 -1.38 -7.34 -45.34
CA LEU A 750 -0.76 -6.39 -44.41
C LEU A 750 0.34 -7.03 -43.55
N LEU A 751 0.16 -8.28 -43.13
CA LEU A 751 1.18 -9.05 -42.41
C LEU A 751 2.42 -9.32 -43.30
N ALA A 752 2.20 -9.67 -44.57
CA ALA A 752 3.30 -9.88 -45.52
C ALA A 752 4.09 -8.58 -45.77
N ILE A 753 3.40 -7.43 -45.90
CA ILE A 753 4.05 -6.12 -46.06
C ILE A 753 4.87 -5.76 -44.81
N GLY A 754 4.35 -6.03 -43.61
CA GLY A 754 5.06 -5.82 -42.34
C GLY A 754 6.37 -6.63 -42.24
N VAL A 755 6.33 -7.91 -42.63
CA VAL A 755 7.51 -8.79 -42.65
C VAL A 755 8.55 -8.30 -43.66
N ILE A 756 8.12 -7.90 -44.86
CA ILE A 756 9.01 -7.37 -45.91
C ILE A 756 9.67 -6.06 -45.45
N ALA A 757 8.91 -5.16 -44.82
CA ALA A 757 9.42 -3.90 -44.27
C ALA A 757 10.44 -4.14 -43.14
N PHE A 758 10.20 -5.14 -42.28
CA PHE A 758 11.12 -5.53 -41.22
C PHE A 758 12.44 -6.10 -41.77
N ILE A 759 12.37 -6.98 -42.77
CA ILE A 759 13.57 -7.54 -43.43
C ILE A 759 14.35 -6.43 -44.16
N ALA A 760 13.67 -5.52 -44.85
CA ALA A 760 14.30 -4.38 -45.52
C ALA A 760 14.99 -3.43 -44.52
N ARG A 761 14.37 -3.16 -43.38
CA ARG A 761 14.93 -2.33 -42.30
C ARG A 761 16.15 -3.00 -41.64
N ARG A 762 16.10 -4.33 -41.43
CA ARG A 762 17.21 -5.13 -40.90
C ARG A 762 18.41 -5.16 -41.86
N ARG A 763 18.17 -5.28 -43.17
CA ARG A 763 19.22 -5.22 -44.20
C ARG A 763 19.85 -3.82 -44.32
N ARG A 764 19.05 -2.75 -44.24
CA ARG A 764 19.56 -1.35 -44.24
C ARG A 764 20.41 -1.04 -43.00
N ARG A 765 20.05 -1.55 -41.81
CA ARG A 765 20.88 -1.41 -40.59
C ARG A 765 22.23 -2.13 -40.69
N ARG A 766 22.28 -3.34 -41.27
CA ARG A 766 23.54 -4.06 -41.52
C ARG A 766 24.45 -3.34 -42.53
N SER A 767 23.88 -2.72 -43.56
CA SER A 767 24.66 -1.93 -44.53
C SER A 767 25.25 -0.65 -43.94
N ARG A 768 24.57 -0.01 -42.97
CA ARG A 768 25.10 1.15 -42.24
C ARG A 768 26.21 0.76 -41.27
N ARG A 769 26.12 -0.41 -40.62
CA ARG A 769 27.21 -0.96 -39.77
C ARG A 769 28.47 -1.30 -40.57
N ARG A 770 28.33 -1.74 -41.83
CA ARG A 770 29.48 -2.04 -42.70
C ARG A 770 30.21 -0.80 -43.23
N LYS A 771 29.52 0.35 -43.34
CA LYS A 771 30.15 1.64 -43.69
C LYS A 771 30.81 2.35 -42.50
N SER A 772 30.42 2.02 -41.27
CA SER A 772 31.01 2.55 -40.03
C SER A 772 32.30 1.83 -39.60
N ILE A 773 32.58 0.63 -40.13
CA ILE A 773 33.75 -0.19 -39.77
C ILE A 773 34.91 0.02 -40.77
N GLY A 774 34.65 0.64 -41.93
CA GLY A 774 35.66 0.91 -42.96
C GLY A 774 36.44 2.22 -42.81
N SER A 775 36.18 3.04 -41.79
CA SER A 775 36.84 4.34 -41.58
C SER A 775 37.64 4.43 -40.27
N LEU A 776 38.00 3.30 -39.67
CA LEU A 776 38.72 3.24 -38.38
C LEU A 776 40.09 2.55 -38.47
N PHE A 777 40.65 2.44 -39.67
CA PHE A 777 42.03 1.99 -39.87
C PHE A 777 42.79 3.02 -40.72
N GLU A 778 43.14 4.15 -40.10
CA GLU A 778 44.29 4.96 -40.51
C GLU A 778 44.65 5.96 -39.39
N SER A 779 45.95 6.09 -39.12
CA SER A 779 46.67 7.12 -38.33
C SER A 779 46.85 6.96 -36.80
N ASP A 780 48.06 6.48 -36.49
CA ASP A 780 49.05 6.80 -35.44
C ASP A 780 48.84 7.94 -34.42
N PHE A 781 49.28 7.61 -33.18
CA PHE A 781 49.95 8.41 -32.12
C PHE A 781 49.42 9.80 -31.72
N MET A 782 48.77 9.88 -30.55
CA MET A 782 49.22 10.65 -29.37
C MET A 782 48.18 10.60 -28.25
N GLN A 783 48.63 10.44 -27.00
CA GLN A 783 47.81 10.58 -25.79
C GLN A 783 47.57 12.08 -25.53
N PRO A 784 46.32 12.54 -25.29
CA PRO A 784 45.97 13.02 -23.94
C PRO A 784 44.49 12.83 -23.50
N ASP A 785 44.30 12.82 -22.18
CA ASP A 785 43.13 13.14 -21.34
C ASP A 785 41.72 12.58 -21.65
N LEU A 786 41.22 11.77 -20.71
CA LEU A 786 39.85 11.26 -20.65
C LEU A 786 38.88 12.29 -20.03
N PRO A 787 37.64 12.45 -20.58
CA PRO A 787 36.56 13.15 -19.90
C PRO A 787 35.92 12.26 -18.82
N MET A 788 35.62 12.90 -17.68
CA MET A 788 35.03 12.33 -16.47
C MET A 788 33.64 11.74 -16.74
N THR A 789 33.45 10.45 -16.46
CA THR A 789 32.14 9.77 -16.46
C THR A 789 31.73 9.55 -15.01
N LEU A 790 30.59 10.12 -14.60
CA LEU A 790 30.00 9.93 -13.27
C LEU A 790 29.39 8.53 -13.15
N THR A 791 30.01 7.67 -12.34
CA THR A 791 29.43 6.44 -11.78
C THR A 791 29.07 6.68 -10.31
N PRO A 792 27.94 6.21 -9.78
CA PRO A 792 27.75 6.18 -8.33
C PRO A 792 28.69 5.10 -7.75
N PHE A 793 29.35 5.45 -6.65
CA PHE A 793 30.29 4.64 -5.85
C PHE A 793 31.75 4.63 -6.31
N ASN A 794 32.58 5.26 -5.47
CA ASN A 794 33.99 4.92 -5.28
C ASN A 794 34.26 4.90 -3.77
N PRO A 795 34.81 3.83 -3.18
CA PRO A 795 35.20 3.80 -1.78
C PRO A 795 36.70 4.13 -1.66
N THR A 796 37.05 5.16 -0.91
CA THR A 796 38.43 5.36 -0.42
C THR A 796 38.39 5.73 1.06
N LEU A 797 38.75 4.77 1.91
CA LEU A 797 40.03 4.68 2.65
C LEU A 797 40.04 5.48 3.96
N THR A 798 39.65 4.82 5.06
CA THR A 798 40.08 5.19 6.42
C THR A 798 41.38 4.47 6.75
N GLY A 799 42.38 5.23 7.18
CA GLY A 799 43.75 4.79 7.40
C GLY A 799 43.91 3.72 8.47
N VAL A 800 44.85 2.83 8.17
CA VAL A 800 45.41 1.78 9.02
C VAL A 800 46.25 2.41 10.14
N ALA A 801 46.06 1.93 11.38
CA ALA A 801 47.08 1.99 12.42
C ALA A 801 47.17 0.62 13.10
N GLU A 802 48.34 -0.01 12.97
CA GLU A 802 48.72 -1.27 13.61
C GLU A 802 49.78 -0.99 14.72
N PRO A 803 50.21 -1.97 15.55
CA PRO A 803 49.94 -2.01 16.97
C PRO A 803 51.14 -1.66 17.88
N GLY A 804 50.85 -1.16 19.09
CA GLY A 804 51.82 -0.91 20.16
C GLY A 804 51.44 -1.63 21.46
N THR A 805 52.39 -2.40 21.98
CA THR A 805 52.35 -3.30 23.14
C THR A 805 52.15 -2.62 24.51
N GLY A 806 51.39 -3.30 25.39
CA GLY A 806 51.75 -3.47 26.81
C GLY A 806 50.82 -2.86 27.89
N SER A 807 50.00 -3.69 28.55
CA SER A 807 50.03 -3.94 30.02
C SER A 807 48.71 -4.55 30.51
N GLN A 808 48.83 -5.65 31.24
CA GLN A 808 47.78 -6.41 31.92
C GLN A 808 47.08 -5.58 33.02
N THR A 809 45.80 -5.90 33.28
CA THR A 809 45.26 -6.16 34.63
C THR A 809 43.97 -6.99 34.55
N ASN A 810 43.95 -8.09 35.31
CA ASN A 810 42.86 -9.05 35.53
C ASN A 810 41.65 -8.44 36.24
N TRP A 811 40.43 -8.92 35.94
CA TRP A 811 39.37 -9.17 36.93
C TRP A 811 38.52 -10.40 36.56
N GLN A 812 38.38 -11.30 37.53
CA GLN A 812 37.66 -12.58 37.46
C GLN A 812 36.14 -12.43 37.60
N ARG A 813 35.41 -13.36 36.98
CA ARG A 813 33.95 -13.55 37.06
C ARG A 813 33.51 -14.24 38.36
N GLN A 814 32.28 -13.95 38.80
CA GLN A 814 31.41 -14.92 39.49
C GLN A 814 29.94 -14.82 39.00
N PRO A 815 29.15 -15.92 39.06
CA PRO A 815 27.80 -16.04 38.49
C PRO A 815 26.67 -15.93 39.53
N VAL A 816 25.44 -15.66 39.08
CA VAL A 816 24.21 -15.57 39.91
C VAL A 816 23.15 -16.54 39.37
N GLU A 817 22.51 -17.28 40.29
CA GLU A 817 21.31 -18.13 40.08
C GLU A 817 20.12 -17.62 40.95
N PRO A 818 18.86 -18.08 40.70
CA PRO A 818 17.61 -17.34 40.92
C PRO A 818 16.71 -17.87 42.06
N GLU A 819 15.64 -17.12 42.43
CA GLU A 819 14.58 -17.57 43.35
C GLU A 819 13.21 -16.89 43.01
N ILE A 820 12.24 -17.60 42.42
CA ILE A 820 11.01 -18.26 42.96
C ILE A 820 9.94 -17.33 43.58
N VAL A 821 8.71 -17.46 43.06
CA VAL A 821 7.43 -16.82 43.47
C VAL A 821 6.56 -17.82 44.27
N PRO A 822 5.60 -17.37 45.11
CA PRO A 822 4.25 -17.95 45.01
C PRO A 822 3.05 -16.98 45.17
N LEU A 823 1.91 -17.32 44.53
CA LEU A 823 0.53 -16.79 44.68
C LEU A 823 -0.12 -17.23 46.04
N VAL A 824 -1.25 -16.75 46.61
CA VAL A 824 -2.67 -16.55 46.14
C VAL A 824 -3.50 -15.84 47.27
N HIS A 825 -4.65 -15.19 46.91
CA HIS A 825 -5.97 -15.02 47.62
C HIS A 825 -6.50 -13.58 47.90
N ALA A 826 -7.80 -13.37 47.62
CA ALA A 826 -8.67 -12.18 47.87
C ALA A 826 -9.76 -12.50 48.95
N PRO A 827 -10.80 -11.68 49.31
CA PRO A 827 -11.10 -10.23 49.19
C PRO A 827 -11.70 -9.50 50.47
N THR A 828 -11.87 -8.15 50.42
CA THR A 828 -12.76 -7.20 51.20
C THR A 828 -12.57 -6.94 52.73
N PRO A 829 -13.18 -5.90 53.39
CA PRO A 829 -13.42 -4.46 53.08
C PRO A 829 -13.07 -3.48 54.26
N SER A 830 -13.41 -2.18 54.12
CA SER A 830 -13.68 -1.14 55.16
C SER A 830 -12.63 -0.06 55.54
N ASP A 831 -13.14 1.20 55.44
CA ASP A 831 -12.99 2.41 56.28
C ASP A 831 -11.67 3.22 56.45
N SER A 832 -11.63 4.38 55.75
CA SER A 832 -11.44 5.80 56.19
C SER A 832 -10.46 6.19 57.34
N PRO A 833 -10.03 7.47 57.50
CA PRO A 833 -9.78 8.61 56.58
C PRO A 833 -8.43 9.36 56.90
N VAL A 834 -8.26 10.62 56.40
CA VAL A 834 -7.30 11.69 56.80
C VAL A 834 -6.00 11.74 55.94
N SER A 835 -5.46 12.85 55.39
CA SER A 835 -5.60 14.32 55.54
C SER A 835 -5.06 15.06 54.29
N SER A 836 -5.70 16.16 53.90
CA SER A 836 -5.18 17.17 52.95
C SER A 836 -4.37 18.27 53.67
N PRO A 837 -3.43 18.96 53.00
CA PRO A 837 -3.05 20.32 53.37
C PRO A 837 -3.87 21.37 52.59
N ARG A 838 -4.29 22.37 53.34
CA ARG A 838 -5.09 23.55 52.99
C ARG A 838 -4.20 24.62 52.33
N MET A 839 -4.66 25.26 51.26
CA MET A 839 -4.21 26.61 50.87
C MET A 839 -5.42 27.54 50.67
N VAL A 840 -5.26 28.76 51.17
CA VAL A 840 -6.25 29.84 51.37
C VAL A 840 -6.37 30.69 50.09
N PRO A 841 -7.51 31.37 49.82
CA PRO A 841 -7.89 31.83 48.48
C PRO A 841 -7.35 33.22 48.11
N VAL A 842 -7.10 33.44 46.82
CA VAL A 842 -6.84 34.76 46.22
C VAL A 842 -8.13 35.30 45.60
N PRO A 843 -8.55 36.56 45.88
CA PRO A 843 -9.77 37.15 45.33
C PRO A 843 -9.55 37.78 43.94
N VAL A 844 -10.61 37.71 43.11
CA VAL A 844 -10.72 38.28 41.76
C VAL A 844 -11.19 39.73 41.81
N GLY A 845 -10.70 40.59 40.90
CA GLY A 845 -11.40 41.81 40.48
C GLY A 845 -10.50 42.94 39.98
N LEU A 846 -10.21 42.98 38.67
CA LEU A 846 -9.73 44.19 37.98
C LEU A 846 -10.61 44.45 36.75
N SER A 847 -11.07 45.68 36.59
CA SER A 847 -11.97 46.08 35.51
C SER A 847 -11.23 46.38 34.21
N SER A 848 -11.93 46.30 33.07
CA SER A 848 -11.38 46.55 31.73
C SER A 848 -10.77 47.95 31.55
N LYS A 849 -11.09 48.91 32.43
CA LYS A 849 -10.50 50.26 32.45
C LYS A 849 -9.16 50.33 33.18
N GLU A 850 -8.88 49.40 34.09
CA GLU A 850 -7.61 49.34 34.83
C GLU A 850 -6.52 48.60 34.04
N LEU A 851 -6.91 47.65 33.18
CA LEU A 851 -6.02 47.04 32.18
C LEU A 851 -5.64 47.99 31.03
N ALA A 852 -6.46 49.01 30.75
CA ALA A 852 -6.18 50.01 29.71
C ALA A 852 -5.11 51.03 30.16
N ARG A 853 -5.06 51.37 31.45
CA ARG A 853 -4.03 52.28 31.99
C ARG A 853 -2.63 51.65 32.06
N LEU A 854 -2.55 50.34 32.26
CA LEU A 854 -1.28 49.59 32.25
C LEU A 854 -0.68 49.41 30.85
N ARG A 855 -1.43 49.71 29.78
CA ARG A 855 -0.94 49.70 28.39
C ARG A 855 -0.44 51.07 27.90
N GLU A 856 -0.69 52.14 28.65
CA GLU A 856 -0.34 53.51 28.25
C GLU A 856 1.02 53.98 28.82
N ASP A 857 1.58 53.27 29.81
CA ASP A 857 2.84 53.64 30.49
C ASP A 857 4.11 52.99 29.91
N ASN A 858 4.02 52.12 28.89
CA ASN A 858 5.19 51.47 28.27
C ASN A 858 5.58 52.01 26.88
N SER A 859 4.95 53.11 26.44
CA SER A 859 5.26 53.77 25.18
C SER A 859 5.67 55.23 25.40
N ARG A 860 6.80 55.47 26.10
CA ARG A 860 7.44 56.80 26.18
C ARG A 860 8.92 56.74 26.63
N SER A 861 9.82 56.53 25.67
CA SER A 861 11.21 57.08 25.61
C SER A 861 11.92 56.49 24.36
N GLN A 862 11.97 57.20 23.21
CA GLN A 862 13.08 58.08 22.77
C GLN A 862 14.47 57.51 23.08
N SER A 863 15.18 56.92 22.10
CA SER A 863 16.05 57.58 21.09
C SER A 863 17.27 58.27 21.71
N THR A 864 18.49 57.78 21.42
CA THR A 864 19.48 58.39 20.48
C THR A 864 20.87 57.73 20.62
N ASP A 865 21.65 57.90 19.55
CA ASP A 865 23.12 57.84 19.42
C ASP A 865 23.79 56.52 19.01
N ALA A 866 24.84 56.49 18.17
CA ALA A 866 25.28 57.21 16.97
C ALA A 866 26.68 56.64 16.58
N LEU A 867 27.06 56.78 15.29
CA LEU A 867 28.44 56.72 14.72
C LEU A 867 29.08 55.32 14.61
N THR A 868 29.86 54.88 13.60
CA THR A 868 30.52 55.41 12.38
C THR A 868 31.16 54.18 11.69
N SER A 869 31.16 53.97 10.37
CA SER A 869 32.14 54.49 9.37
C SER A 869 32.00 53.68 8.06
N GLY A 870 32.15 54.32 6.89
CA GLY A 870 32.16 53.68 5.55
C GLY A 870 33.57 53.29 5.06
N PRO A 871 33.86 53.33 3.74
CA PRO A 871 33.51 52.30 2.74
C PRO A 871 34.76 51.74 2.02
N SER A 872 34.66 50.60 1.32
CA SER A 872 35.51 50.32 0.15
C SER A 872 34.94 49.26 -0.80
N SER A 873 35.13 49.53 -2.09
CA SER A 873 34.76 48.79 -3.29
C SER A 873 35.65 47.57 -3.55
N THR A 874 35.10 46.52 -4.18
CA THR A 874 35.56 45.97 -5.49
C THR A 874 34.70 44.77 -5.93
N ALA A 875 34.21 44.80 -7.16
CA ALA A 875 33.60 43.67 -7.87
C ALA A 875 34.66 42.74 -8.48
N PRO A 876 34.28 41.51 -8.91
CA PRO A 876 34.46 41.18 -10.32
C PRO A 876 33.32 40.37 -10.97
N ILE A 877 32.74 40.99 -12.01
CA ILE A 877 32.37 40.52 -13.37
C ILE A 877 32.10 39.02 -13.62
N GLU A 878 30.85 38.76 -14.02
CA GLU A 878 30.31 37.58 -14.72
C GLU A 878 30.79 37.45 -16.17
N ARG A 879 30.84 36.20 -16.69
CA ARG A 879 30.76 35.90 -18.13
C ARG A 879 29.54 35.03 -18.41
N GLY A 880 28.45 35.66 -18.83
CA GLY A 880 27.31 35.02 -19.49
C GLY A 880 27.48 35.05 -21.02
N VAL A 881 27.16 33.94 -21.69
CA VAL A 881 27.15 33.81 -23.14
C VAL A 881 25.94 34.57 -23.71
N ALA A 882 26.17 35.60 -24.51
CA ALA A 882 25.13 36.38 -25.17
C ALA A 882 24.67 35.68 -26.46
N THR A 883 23.37 35.40 -26.57
CA THR A 883 22.69 35.10 -27.84
C THR A 883 22.45 36.40 -28.61
N SER A 884 22.63 36.37 -29.93
CA SER A 884 22.58 37.61 -30.72
C SER A 884 21.15 38.18 -30.80
N PRO A 885 20.97 39.52 -30.86
CA PRO A 885 19.64 40.15 -31.00
C PRO A 885 18.85 39.71 -32.27
N LEU A 886 19.56 39.15 -33.26
CA LEU A 886 18.97 38.59 -34.48
C LEU A 886 18.34 37.21 -34.25
N GLU A 887 18.93 36.36 -33.41
CA GLU A 887 18.37 35.05 -33.06
C GLU A 887 17.15 35.18 -32.14
N ALA A 888 17.17 36.15 -31.21
CA ALA A 888 16.01 36.44 -30.37
C ALA A 888 14.80 36.88 -31.20
N ARG A 889 14.99 37.73 -32.22
CA ARG A 889 13.91 38.15 -33.13
C ARG A 889 13.43 37.01 -34.02
N ARG A 890 14.33 36.12 -34.47
CA ARG A 890 13.95 34.93 -35.25
C ARG A 890 13.10 33.97 -34.42
N LEU A 891 13.50 33.67 -33.19
CA LEU A 891 12.75 32.81 -32.27
C LEU A 891 11.38 33.40 -31.94
N GLN A 892 11.28 34.72 -31.76
CA GLN A 892 10.01 35.39 -31.52
C GLN A 892 9.07 35.27 -32.73
N SER A 893 9.59 35.36 -33.96
CA SER A 893 8.80 35.16 -35.18
C SER A 893 8.35 33.70 -35.40
N GLU A 894 9.18 32.72 -35.02
CA GLU A 894 8.84 31.29 -35.11
C GLU A 894 7.76 30.92 -34.08
N VAL A 895 7.82 31.49 -32.87
CA VAL A 895 6.78 31.30 -31.83
C VAL A 895 5.45 31.93 -32.23
N GLU A 896 5.46 33.10 -32.88
CA GLU A 896 4.23 33.72 -33.38
C GLU A 896 3.61 32.97 -34.58
N ALA A 897 4.44 32.33 -35.41
CA ALA A 897 3.96 31.45 -36.48
C ALA A 897 3.27 30.20 -35.91
N LEU A 898 3.89 29.54 -34.94
CA LEU A 898 3.32 28.39 -34.22
C LEU A 898 2.03 28.74 -33.48
N ARG A 899 1.94 29.94 -32.90
CA ARG A 899 0.72 30.40 -32.23
C ARG A 899 -0.46 30.57 -33.18
N ARG A 900 -0.21 31.05 -34.41
CA ARG A 900 -1.23 31.18 -35.45
C ARG A 900 -1.68 29.82 -35.98
N GLU A 901 -0.75 28.90 -36.19
CA GLU A 901 -1.05 27.54 -36.66
C GLU A 901 -1.88 26.75 -35.63
N MET A 902 -1.56 26.89 -34.34
CA MET A 902 -2.35 26.35 -33.23
C MET A 902 -3.76 26.95 -33.10
N GLN A 903 -3.93 28.22 -33.46
CA GLN A 903 -5.26 28.84 -33.51
C GLN A 903 -6.07 28.33 -34.71
N GLN A 904 -5.44 28.07 -35.86
CA GLN A 904 -6.09 27.52 -37.04
C GLN A 904 -6.57 26.07 -36.80
N LEU A 905 -5.74 25.24 -36.15
CA LEU A 905 -6.10 23.88 -35.73
C LEU A 905 -7.23 23.85 -34.68
N ARG A 906 -7.37 24.91 -33.87
CA ARG A 906 -8.50 25.04 -32.94
C ARG A 906 -9.80 25.41 -33.64
N VAL A 907 -9.76 26.16 -34.74
CA VAL A 907 -10.95 26.51 -35.52
C VAL A 907 -11.45 25.32 -36.36
N GLU A 908 -10.54 24.50 -36.90
CA GLU A 908 -10.90 23.28 -37.67
C GLU A 908 -11.53 22.15 -36.81
N ARG A 909 -11.40 22.19 -35.49
CA ARG A 909 -12.01 21.20 -34.58
C ARG A 909 -13.47 21.47 -34.21
N PHE A 910 -14.05 22.59 -34.64
CA PHE A 910 -15.44 22.97 -34.31
C PHE A 910 -16.42 22.90 -35.49
N GLU A 911 -16.00 22.43 -36.67
CA GLU A 911 -16.95 22.09 -37.75
C GLU A 911 -17.50 20.67 -37.54
N ALA A 912 -18.83 20.56 -37.45
CA ALA A 912 -19.53 19.29 -37.33
C ALA A 912 -19.46 18.48 -38.63
N PRO A 913 -19.38 17.14 -38.59
CA PRO A 913 -19.35 16.31 -39.80
C PRO A 913 -20.69 16.39 -40.57
N PRO A 914 -20.69 16.36 -41.91
CA PRO A 914 -21.92 16.36 -42.69
C PRO A 914 -22.72 15.07 -42.44
N GLY A 915 -24.02 15.24 -42.13
CA GLY A 915 -24.96 14.14 -41.91
C GLY A 915 -25.26 13.38 -43.19
N TYR A 916 -25.18 12.05 -43.12
CA TYR A 916 -25.61 11.17 -44.21
C TYR A 916 -27.14 11.04 -44.21
N ALA A 917 -27.76 11.58 -45.25
CA ALA A 917 -29.14 11.32 -45.60
C ALA A 917 -29.27 9.90 -46.18
N SER A 918 -30.33 9.20 -45.76
CA SER A 918 -30.79 7.95 -46.33
C SER A 918 -31.47 8.21 -47.68
N GLU A 919 -30.97 7.58 -48.75
CA GLU A 919 -31.74 7.40 -49.99
C GLU A 919 -31.91 5.90 -50.29
N ASN A 920 -33.16 5.57 -50.56
CA ASN A 920 -33.65 4.31 -51.09
C ASN A 920 -33.21 4.11 -52.55
N GLY A 921 -33.12 2.86 -53.00
CA GLY A 921 -33.56 2.49 -54.35
C GLY A 921 -32.58 1.71 -55.23
N ASP A 922 -32.99 0.48 -55.54
CA ASP A 922 -32.80 -0.27 -56.80
C ASP A 922 -31.42 -0.89 -57.12
N VAL A 923 -31.26 -2.19 -56.77
CA VAL A 923 -31.40 -3.40 -57.64
C VAL A 923 -30.94 -4.64 -56.86
#